data_AF-A0A8C6UGP1-F1
#
_entry.id   AF-A0A8C6UGP1-F1
#
_cell.length_a   1.000
_cell.length_b   1.000
_cell.length_c   1.000
_cell.angle_alpha   90.00
_cell.angle_beta   90.00
_cell.angle_gamma   90.00
#
_symmetry.space_group_name_H-M   'P 1'
#
loop_
_entity.id
_entity.type
_entity.pdbx_description
1 polymer ?
#
loop_
_entity_poly.entity_id
_entity_poly.type
_entity_poly.pdbx_seq_one_letter_code
_entity_poly.pdbx_strand_id
1 'polypeptide(L)'
;LSSDRYQWLEVDLGERTQITAVATQGRYGSSDWLTAYLLMFSDTGHNWRQYRQEDSIGMFSGNSNADSVVQHKLQQTVIARYLRLLPVDWNTNGRIGLRVEAYGCPYNFDVVSFTGQSSLLFRLSPKPTMAKQSISLNFKTLKNSGTLLHADGQSGHSVTLELEKGTLVLRLQTGKTRHLVSLGSLLDDQHWHHFVAEHQSTHLNLTVDKSTLWVQIPSKFIRVGADQVLGLKRSIQPNRNFHGCLENVLYNGLSLVSLAKQNDQRVTIDTNTNLCLLCSGSSLSDGQWHTMELISRRGHVTLTVDGEEEASAYTNTPIMITKGTHLYFGGCPVVDGAEGCRNPFSSFRGCMRSLEVNSQHVDLIMVQERLLGNYSQLQIDMCGITDRCSPSLCEHGGSCSQSWSTFHCNCSGSGYSGATCHSSIHEQSCEAYKHKGNTSGLYYIDVDGSGPIKPQLIYCNMTAQQHGADQSPATPGKKQHLAHFEYTSEEELLAAVISQSEHCEQEVAYHCKMSRLFNTQDGYPQSWWVGGPARGQAQTYWGGAQPGSQQCACGVQEKCLDPRHHCNCDADHAEWTNDSGLLTHKETLPVRSLVLGDINRPGSESAYKVGPLRCHGDKNIWNAAFFDKETSYLHFPTFHGELNFIRIELSSDNEVLFSFDVGNGPLEVRVKADAPLNDDRWHRVRAERNIKEASLQVDELPTATQEAPADGHIHLQLNSQLFIGGTASRQKGFRGCVRALKLNGVTLDLEARARMTPGVEAGCPGHCSSYGSLCQHQGRCLEQPSSFHCDCSQSAFTGAFCDREVSASFKSSTSISYSFQGSPERAVNQSTAVHLSVHSDFSLRAENVSLSFRTVQTPALLLYISSHYREYMALLLNKQSKPLFFTTVVHNFFFLANGQFHSVTVNRDGDRVTLQVDQNNIEHFNVTSDVEFNGLKSVVLGRCKVNHIELDPELVRIATTGFTGCLSAVRFNSISPLKAALLHRDTSPTTITGPLIQSRCGSTYAGPAAADTTHTLSGQSGSVEMGEPLVNAIKSDSALIGGVIALVIFVTLSALAIMARLLYRRKWTCQSEDVKTVKPDDCPELPFSSQNNSQSSGSSENHKEYFI
;
A
#
# COMPACT_ATOMS: atom_id res chain seq x y z
N LEU A 1 -28.31 -6.02 23.34
CA LEU A 1 -26.94 -6.26 22.86
C LEU A 1 -27.00 -6.62 21.38
N SER A 2 -26.14 -5.98 20.58
CA SER A 2 -25.88 -6.33 19.17
C SER A 2 -25.00 -7.58 19.12
N SER A 3 -24.94 -8.27 17.98
CA SER A 3 -23.84 -9.19 17.68
C SER A 3 -22.96 -8.52 16.63
N ASP A 4 -21.69 -8.32 16.95
CA ASP A 4 -20.72 -7.64 16.11
C ASP A 4 -19.32 -8.27 16.28
N ARG A 5 -18.43 -8.00 15.32
CA ARG A 5 -17.11 -8.64 15.21
C ARG A 5 -16.05 -8.07 16.16
N TYR A 6 -16.40 -7.13 17.04
CA TYR A 6 -15.49 -6.54 18.02
C TYR A 6 -15.64 -7.14 19.42
N GLN A 7 -16.60 -8.05 19.59
CA GLN A 7 -16.84 -8.77 20.84
C GLN A 7 -15.74 -9.82 21.09
N TRP A 8 -15.59 -10.24 22.34
CA TRP A 8 -14.65 -11.28 22.75
C TRP A 8 -15.10 -11.92 24.05
N LEU A 9 -14.68 -13.17 24.27
CA LEU A 9 -14.77 -13.84 25.56
C LEU A 9 -13.36 -13.98 26.13
N GLU A 10 -13.11 -13.40 27.31
CA GLU A 10 -11.85 -13.52 28.04
C GLU A 10 -11.96 -14.56 29.17
N VAL A 11 -10.86 -15.27 29.40
CA VAL A 11 -10.67 -16.20 30.50
C VAL A 11 -9.35 -15.86 31.18
N ASP A 12 -9.40 -15.40 32.43
CA ASP A 12 -8.24 -15.39 33.33
C ASP A 12 -8.12 -16.80 33.95
N LEU A 13 -6.96 -17.44 33.77
CA LEU A 13 -6.65 -18.75 34.34
C LEU A 13 -6.09 -18.66 35.78
N GLY A 14 -5.97 -17.45 36.33
CA GLY A 14 -5.44 -17.16 37.66
C GLY A 14 -3.91 -17.19 37.75
N GLU A 15 -3.29 -18.20 37.14
CA GLU A 15 -1.83 -18.38 37.10
C GLU A 15 -1.33 -18.60 35.65
N ARG A 16 -0.02 -18.38 35.41
CA ARG A 16 0.58 -18.69 34.10
C ARG A 16 0.45 -20.19 33.84
N THR A 17 -0.27 -20.51 32.77
CA THR A 17 -0.63 -21.89 32.43
C THR A 17 -0.05 -22.24 31.07
N GLN A 18 0.55 -23.43 30.95
CA GLN A 18 0.91 -24.02 29.67
C GLN A 18 -0.35 -24.63 29.04
N ILE A 19 -1.01 -23.84 28.18
CA ILE A 19 -2.23 -24.19 27.46
C ILE A 19 -1.89 -25.10 26.29
N THR A 20 -2.65 -26.19 26.18
CA THR A 20 -2.45 -27.30 25.24
C THR A 20 -3.62 -27.49 24.27
N ALA A 21 -4.83 -27.10 24.67
CA ALA A 21 -6.02 -27.18 23.83
C ALA A 21 -7.10 -26.19 24.29
N VAL A 22 -8.03 -25.86 23.39
CA VAL A 22 -9.25 -25.10 23.68
C VAL A 22 -10.43 -25.82 23.03
N ALA A 23 -11.57 -25.88 23.71
CA ALA A 23 -12.82 -26.39 23.17
C ALA A 23 -13.93 -25.33 23.19
N THR A 24 -14.78 -25.35 22.17
CA THR A 24 -15.95 -24.45 22.04
C THR A 24 -17.24 -25.24 21.87
N GLN A 25 -18.36 -24.67 22.33
CA GLN A 25 -19.71 -25.21 22.16
C GLN A 25 -20.70 -24.03 22.00
N GLY A 26 -21.77 -24.20 21.21
CA GLY A 26 -22.80 -23.17 21.08
C GLY A 26 -23.70 -23.05 22.32
N ARG A 27 -24.69 -22.15 22.31
CA ARG A 27 -25.71 -22.07 23.37
C ARG A 27 -26.75 -23.17 23.19
N TYR A 28 -26.93 -24.01 24.21
CA TYR A 28 -27.79 -25.20 24.19
C TYR A 28 -29.21 -24.91 23.65
N GLY A 29 -29.70 -25.78 22.76
CA GLY A 29 -31.07 -25.72 22.24
C GLY A 29 -31.44 -24.46 21.44
N SER A 30 -30.45 -23.69 20.97
CA SER A 30 -30.66 -22.41 20.28
C SER A 30 -30.09 -22.41 18.86
N SER A 31 -30.26 -21.30 18.13
CA SER A 31 -29.51 -21.03 16.89
C SER A 31 -28.20 -20.25 17.14
N ASP A 32 -27.85 -19.98 18.39
CA ASP A 32 -26.72 -19.13 18.74
C ASP A 32 -25.44 -19.97 18.91
N TRP A 33 -24.61 -20.06 17.87
CA TRP A 33 -23.29 -20.69 17.94
C TRP A 33 -22.29 -20.06 16.98
N LEU A 34 -21.02 -20.13 17.38
CA LEU A 34 -19.88 -19.66 16.62
C LEU A 34 -19.47 -20.62 15.51
N THR A 35 -19.14 -20.15 14.31
CA THR A 35 -18.62 -20.97 13.20
C THR A 35 -17.12 -20.76 12.97
N ALA A 36 -16.53 -19.64 13.43
CA ALA A 36 -15.08 -19.42 13.43
C ALA A 36 -14.61 -18.39 14.48
N TYR A 37 -13.42 -18.60 15.07
CA TYR A 37 -12.79 -17.68 16.04
C TYR A 37 -11.28 -17.46 15.82
N LEU A 38 -10.77 -16.34 16.33
CA LEU A 38 -9.34 -16.18 16.63
C LEU A 38 -9.08 -16.54 18.09
N LEU A 39 -7.92 -17.14 18.38
CA LEU A 39 -7.42 -17.35 19.73
C LEU A 39 -6.30 -16.35 20.01
N MET A 40 -6.48 -15.54 21.05
CA MET A 40 -5.50 -14.57 21.56
C MET A 40 -5.05 -15.01 22.95
N PHE A 41 -3.81 -14.70 23.32
CA PHE A 41 -3.24 -14.99 24.63
C PHE A 41 -2.42 -13.82 25.18
N SER A 42 -2.38 -13.68 26.51
CA SER A 42 -1.60 -12.66 27.21
C SER A 42 -1.12 -13.18 28.56
N ASP A 43 0.05 -12.73 29.01
CA ASP A 43 0.45 -12.89 30.42
C ASP A 43 -0.24 -11.84 31.33
N THR A 44 -0.85 -10.78 30.77
CA THR A 44 -1.16 -9.55 31.52
C THR A 44 -2.51 -8.89 31.17
N GLY A 45 -3.47 -9.61 30.58
CA GLY A 45 -4.83 -9.10 30.26
C GLY A 45 -4.94 -7.98 29.20
N HIS A 46 -3.82 -7.37 28.80
CA HIS A 46 -3.81 -6.15 27.97
C HIS A 46 -2.86 -6.19 26.77
N ASN A 47 -1.73 -6.91 26.85
CA ASN A 47 -0.80 -7.08 25.72
C ASN A 47 -1.05 -8.44 25.05
N TRP A 48 -1.83 -8.46 23.97
CA TRP A 48 -2.41 -9.68 23.39
C TRP A 48 -1.67 -10.14 22.13
N ARG A 49 -1.15 -11.38 22.16
CA ARG A 49 -0.60 -12.06 20.98
C ARG A 49 -1.63 -13.01 20.39
N GLN A 50 -1.76 -13.02 19.06
CA GLN A 50 -2.59 -14.00 18.34
C GLN A 50 -1.85 -15.34 18.25
N TYR A 51 -2.54 -16.43 18.54
CA TYR A 51 -2.02 -17.76 18.21
C TYR A 51 -2.05 -17.97 16.69
N ARG A 52 -0.89 -18.29 16.11
CA ARG A 52 -0.73 -18.57 14.68
C ARG A 52 -0.04 -19.91 14.48
N GLN A 53 -0.55 -20.67 13.53
CA GLN A 53 -0.04 -21.97 13.14
C GLN A 53 0.61 -21.83 11.75
N GLU A 54 1.70 -22.55 11.52
CA GLU A 54 2.31 -22.61 10.17
C GLU A 54 1.28 -23.20 9.19
N ASP A 55 1.15 -22.57 8.02
CA ASP A 55 0.19 -22.85 6.94
C ASP A 55 -1.32 -22.62 7.26
N SER A 56 -1.70 -21.90 8.32
CA SER A 56 -3.11 -21.55 8.60
C SER A 56 -3.40 -20.04 8.64
N ILE A 57 -4.64 -19.66 8.35
CA ILE A 57 -5.15 -18.27 8.26
C ILE A 57 -5.22 -17.60 9.67
N GLY A 58 -4.69 -18.24 10.72
CA GLY A 58 -4.71 -17.73 12.10
C GLY A 58 -6.08 -17.77 12.77
N MET A 59 -7.01 -18.55 12.20
CA MET A 59 -8.41 -18.68 12.60
C MET A 59 -8.76 -20.17 12.79
N PHE A 60 -9.48 -20.47 13.87
CA PHE A 60 -10.00 -21.80 14.20
C PHE A 60 -11.44 -21.96 13.72
N SER A 61 -11.77 -23.11 13.15
CA SER A 61 -13.16 -23.49 12.87
C SER A 61 -13.91 -23.76 14.18
N GLY A 62 -15.06 -23.11 14.36
CA GLY A 62 -15.94 -23.28 15.49
C GLY A 62 -16.91 -24.45 15.32
N ASN A 63 -18.12 -24.26 15.82
CA ASN A 63 -19.18 -25.25 15.91
C ASN A 63 -20.09 -25.25 14.68
N SER A 64 -20.69 -26.40 14.37
CA SER A 64 -21.69 -26.56 13.31
C SER A 64 -23.14 -26.61 13.83
N ASN A 65 -23.33 -26.62 15.15
CA ASN A 65 -24.61 -26.59 15.85
C ASN A 65 -24.42 -26.13 17.32
N ALA A 66 -25.52 -25.97 18.05
CA ALA A 66 -25.55 -25.55 19.45
C ALA A 66 -24.92 -26.55 20.45
N ASP A 67 -24.95 -27.85 20.14
CA ASP A 67 -24.84 -28.92 21.15
C ASP A 67 -23.55 -29.72 21.07
N SER A 68 -22.86 -29.74 19.92
CA SER A 68 -21.58 -30.43 19.75
C SER A 68 -20.40 -29.60 20.25
N VAL A 69 -19.50 -30.24 21.01
CA VAL A 69 -18.23 -29.65 21.45
C VAL A 69 -17.18 -29.84 20.35
N VAL A 70 -16.47 -28.78 19.99
CA VAL A 70 -15.36 -28.80 19.02
C VAL A 70 -14.07 -28.45 19.76
N GLN A 71 -13.12 -29.38 19.82
CA GLN A 71 -11.84 -29.21 20.51
C GLN A 71 -10.68 -29.07 19.53
N HIS A 72 -9.86 -28.04 19.70
CA HIS A 72 -8.61 -27.83 18.97
C HIS A 72 -7.42 -28.01 19.90
N LYS A 73 -6.54 -28.95 19.56
CA LYS A 73 -5.24 -29.13 20.21
C LYS A 73 -4.22 -28.19 19.57
N LEU A 74 -3.55 -27.39 20.37
CA LEU A 74 -2.52 -26.45 19.91
C LEU A 74 -1.26 -27.24 19.55
N GLN A 75 -0.81 -27.16 18.29
CA GLN A 75 0.44 -27.78 17.86
C GLN A 75 1.67 -27.21 18.60
N GLN A 76 1.64 -25.93 18.95
CA GLN A 76 2.63 -25.28 19.80
C GLN A 76 1.91 -24.85 21.08
N THR A 77 2.35 -25.35 22.25
CA THR A 77 1.71 -24.99 23.52
C THR A 77 1.95 -23.51 23.83
N VAL A 78 0.92 -22.82 24.31
CA VAL A 78 1.00 -21.41 24.69
C VAL A 78 1.22 -21.30 26.20
N ILE A 79 2.20 -20.50 26.63
CA ILE A 79 2.34 -20.13 28.04
C ILE A 79 1.72 -18.75 28.20
N ALA A 80 0.62 -18.67 28.93
CA ALA A 80 -0.12 -17.44 29.19
C ALA A 80 -1.00 -17.59 30.44
N ARG A 81 -1.42 -16.47 31.03
CA ARG A 81 -2.45 -16.47 32.08
C ARG A 81 -3.84 -16.17 31.52
N TYR A 82 -3.93 -15.30 30.53
CA TYR A 82 -5.18 -14.87 29.94
C TYR A 82 -5.35 -15.43 28.54
N LEU A 83 -6.56 -15.88 28.23
CA LEU A 83 -7.01 -16.30 26.91
C LEU A 83 -8.18 -15.43 26.45
N ARG A 84 -8.22 -15.09 25.17
CA ARG A 84 -9.37 -14.42 24.53
C ARG A 84 -9.78 -15.17 23.28
N LEU A 85 -11.08 -15.45 23.15
CA LEU A 85 -11.68 -15.97 21.92
C LEU A 85 -12.47 -14.83 21.26
N LEU A 86 -12.12 -14.51 20.02
CA LEU A 86 -12.75 -13.45 19.23
C LEU A 86 -13.65 -14.09 18.16
N PRO A 87 -14.98 -13.89 18.20
CA PRO A 87 -15.91 -14.23 17.12
C PRO A 87 -15.47 -13.63 15.77
N VAL A 88 -15.24 -14.48 14.77
CA VAL A 88 -15.05 -14.04 13.38
C VAL A 88 -16.33 -14.26 12.58
N ASP A 89 -16.98 -15.41 12.80
CA ASP A 89 -18.21 -15.79 12.11
C ASP A 89 -19.11 -16.67 13.01
N TRP A 90 -20.41 -16.65 12.77
CA TRP A 90 -21.42 -17.39 13.55
C TRP A 90 -22.61 -17.80 12.67
N ASN A 91 -23.50 -18.65 13.21
CA ASN A 91 -24.68 -19.11 12.49
C ASN A 91 -25.57 -17.94 12.00
N THR A 92 -25.82 -17.87 10.69
CA THR A 92 -26.60 -16.79 10.05
C THR A 92 -28.04 -16.69 10.57
N ASN A 93 -28.56 -17.77 11.16
CA ASN A 93 -29.93 -17.84 11.68
C ASN A 93 -30.02 -17.52 13.20
N GLY A 94 -28.93 -17.12 13.84
CA GLY A 94 -28.88 -16.82 15.28
C GLY A 94 -27.86 -15.73 15.62
N ARG A 95 -27.42 -15.73 16.88
CA ARG A 95 -26.45 -14.77 17.43
C ARG A 95 -25.12 -15.44 17.77
N ILE A 96 -24.16 -14.63 18.22
CA ILE A 96 -22.93 -15.13 18.85
C ILE A 96 -23.33 -15.88 20.14
N GLY A 97 -23.12 -17.19 20.14
CA GLY A 97 -23.27 -18.04 21.32
C GLY A 97 -22.02 -18.87 21.52
N LEU A 98 -21.43 -18.82 22.73
CA LEU A 98 -20.15 -19.45 23.02
C LEU A 98 -20.09 -19.93 24.47
N ARG A 99 -19.81 -21.22 24.64
CA ARG A 99 -19.27 -21.85 25.85
C ARG A 99 -17.83 -22.28 25.50
N VAL A 100 -16.89 -22.10 26.42
CA VAL A 100 -15.47 -22.41 26.21
C VAL A 100 -14.90 -23.23 27.35
N GLU A 101 -13.97 -24.14 27.03
CA GLU A 101 -13.12 -24.84 28.00
C GLU A 101 -11.66 -24.76 27.53
N ALA A 102 -10.72 -24.51 28.44
CA ALA A 102 -9.29 -24.43 28.15
C ALA A 102 -8.54 -25.53 28.92
N TYR A 103 -7.64 -26.24 28.25
CA TYR A 103 -6.89 -27.35 28.83
C TYR A 103 -5.40 -27.01 28.91
N GLY A 104 -4.82 -27.12 30.10
CA GLY A 104 -3.40 -26.85 30.34
C GLY A 104 -2.94 -27.32 31.71
N CYS A 105 -1.71 -26.97 32.07
CA CYS A 105 -1.14 -27.20 33.40
C CYS A 105 -0.40 -25.95 33.89
N PRO A 106 -0.35 -25.68 35.21
CA PRO A 106 0.42 -24.57 35.77
C PRO A 106 1.89 -24.59 35.33
N TYR A 107 2.42 -23.43 34.98
CA TYR A 107 3.79 -23.27 34.47
C TYR A 107 4.67 -22.59 35.53
N ASN A 108 5.54 -23.37 36.18
CA ASN A 108 6.49 -22.91 37.19
C ASN A 108 7.87 -22.61 36.58
N PHE A 109 8.45 -21.45 36.91
CA PHE A 109 9.68 -20.95 36.28
C PHE A 109 10.51 -20.04 37.21
N ASP A 110 11.84 -20.05 37.03
CA ASP A 110 12.77 -19.25 37.83
C ASP A 110 13.08 -17.91 37.14
N VAL A 111 12.46 -16.83 37.63
CA VAL A 111 12.68 -15.44 37.15
C VAL A 111 13.75 -14.71 37.96
N VAL A 112 14.51 -13.84 37.29
CA VAL A 112 15.35 -12.80 37.90
C VAL A 112 15.18 -11.48 37.16
N SER A 113 15.05 -10.38 37.89
CA SER A 113 14.88 -9.03 37.34
C SER A 113 16.16 -8.21 37.47
N PHE A 114 16.49 -7.45 36.43
CA PHE A 114 17.65 -6.56 36.37
C PHE A 114 17.18 -5.11 36.24
N THR A 115 17.74 -4.24 37.07
CA THR A 115 17.40 -2.81 37.12
C THR A 115 18.32 -1.92 36.28
N GLY A 116 19.34 -2.49 35.63
CA GLY A 116 20.47 -1.76 35.05
C GLY A 116 21.58 -1.42 36.06
N GLN A 117 21.41 -1.73 37.36
CA GLN A 117 22.46 -1.56 38.38
C GLN A 117 22.94 -2.88 39.02
N SER A 118 22.17 -3.96 38.82
CA SER A 118 22.48 -5.32 39.31
C SER A 118 23.14 -6.16 38.21
N SER A 119 24.00 -7.11 38.59
CA SER A 119 24.50 -8.13 37.66
C SER A 119 24.61 -9.52 38.29
N LEU A 120 24.38 -10.55 37.48
CA LEU A 120 24.62 -11.95 37.84
C LEU A 120 25.93 -12.41 37.21
N LEU A 121 26.80 -12.99 38.02
CA LEU A 121 28.18 -13.31 37.70
C LEU A 121 28.43 -14.81 37.89
N PHE A 122 28.62 -15.59 36.82
CA PHE A 122 28.91 -17.02 36.90
C PHE A 122 30.37 -17.32 36.57
N ARG A 123 31.07 -18.06 37.44
CA ARG A 123 32.45 -18.50 37.23
C ARG A 123 32.46 -19.87 36.55
N LEU A 124 33.05 -19.94 35.36
CA LEU A 124 33.16 -21.18 34.61
C LEU A 124 34.17 -22.13 35.27
N SER A 125 33.74 -23.33 35.63
CA SER A 125 34.62 -24.35 36.22
C SER A 125 35.59 -24.93 35.16
N PRO A 126 36.85 -25.30 35.50
CA PRO A 126 37.89 -25.65 34.51
C PRO A 126 37.73 -26.94 33.66
N LYS A 127 36.54 -27.56 33.63
CA LYS A 127 36.20 -28.75 32.83
C LYS A 127 34.73 -28.63 32.40
N PRO A 128 34.37 -28.91 31.12
CA PRO A 128 34.40 -30.31 30.66
C PRO A 128 34.81 -30.57 29.20
N THR A 129 35.11 -31.83 28.95
CA THR A 129 35.34 -32.47 27.64
C THR A 129 34.01 -32.70 26.89
N MET A 130 33.32 -31.63 26.47
CA MET A 130 32.04 -31.71 25.73
C MET A 130 32.14 -31.04 24.35
N ALA A 131 31.60 -31.70 23.32
CA ALA A 131 31.74 -31.27 21.92
C ALA A 131 30.77 -30.15 21.48
N LYS A 132 29.80 -29.81 22.33
CA LYS A 132 28.79 -28.76 22.11
C LYS A 132 28.66 -27.95 23.39
N GLN A 133 28.62 -26.62 23.25
CA GLN A 133 28.34 -25.68 24.34
C GLN A 133 27.09 -24.89 23.99
N SER A 134 26.16 -24.73 24.92
CA SER A 134 24.96 -23.92 24.72
C SER A 134 24.64 -23.04 25.91
N ILE A 135 24.04 -21.88 25.60
CA ILE A 135 23.37 -21.03 26.57
C ILE A 135 21.98 -20.70 26.05
N SER A 136 20.98 -20.79 26.93
CA SER A 136 19.61 -20.38 26.64
C SER A 136 19.06 -19.55 27.78
N LEU A 137 18.16 -18.62 27.46
CA LEU A 137 17.43 -17.77 28.39
C LEU A 137 16.20 -17.25 27.67
N ASN A 138 15.14 -16.92 28.40
CA ASN A 138 14.12 -16.03 27.86
C ASN A 138 14.29 -14.66 28.50
N PHE A 139 14.08 -13.59 27.72
CA PHE A 139 14.20 -12.21 28.20
C PHE A 139 12.97 -11.39 27.83
N LYS A 140 12.68 -10.38 28.66
CA LYS A 140 11.56 -9.44 28.50
C LYS A 140 12.01 -8.05 28.95
N THR A 141 11.82 -7.02 28.12
CA THR A 141 12.26 -5.65 28.40
C THR A 141 11.42 -4.58 27.70
N LEU A 142 11.46 -3.34 28.22
CA LEU A 142 11.01 -2.09 27.58
C LEU A 142 12.18 -1.23 27.07
N LYS A 143 13.43 -1.57 27.42
CA LYS A 143 14.58 -0.78 27.03
C LYS A 143 15.06 -1.28 25.69
N ASN A 144 14.94 -0.43 24.67
CA ASN A 144 15.51 -0.65 23.34
C ASN A 144 17.05 -0.86 23.30
N SER A 145 17.75 -0.79 24.44
CA SER A 145 19.17 -1.10 24.55
C SER A 145 19.57 -1.64 25.92
N GLY A 146 20.54 -2.57 25.95
CA GLY A 146 21.08 -3.15 27.19
C GLY A 146 21.88 -4.44 26.99
N THR A 147 22.90 -4.68 27.83
CA THR A 147 23.80 -5.84 27.71
C THR A 147 23.23 -7.09 28.38
N LEU A 148 22.73 -8.04 27.57
CA LEU A 148 22.12 -9.31 28.02
C LEU A 148 23.16 -10.33 28.50
N LEU A 149 24.31 -10.41 27.85
CA LEU A 149 25.40 -11.30 28.25
C LEU A 149 26.76 -10.73 27.85
N HIS A 150 27.76 -10.88 28.72
CA HIS A 150 29.15 -10.57 28.42
C HIS A 150 30.08 -11.70 28.88
N ALA A 151 31.06 -12.05 28.05
CA ALA A 151 32.07 -13.04 28.35
C ALA A 151 33.46 -12.54 27.90
N ASP A 152 34.37 -12.43 28.86
CA ASP A 152 35.78 -12.08 28.64
C ASP A 152 36.62 -13.33 28.39
N GLY A 153 37.38 -13.31 27.29
CA GLY A 153 38.38 -14.30 26.92
C GLY A 153 39.78 -13.93 27.38
N GLN A 154 40.65 -14.92 27.51
CA GLN A 154 42.09 -14.66 27.66
C GLN A 154 42.61 -13.90 26.42
N SER A 155 43.58 -13.00 26.60
CA SER A 155 44.24 -12.21 25.54
C SER A 155 43.43 -11.07 24.90
N GLY A 156 42.41 -10.52 25.58
CA GLY A 156 41.66 -9.36 25.07
C GLY A 156 40.68 -9.70 23.95
N HIS A 157 40.13 -10.92 24.02
CA HIS A 157 38.98 -11.36 23.23
C HIS A 157 37.72 -11.18 24.07
N SER A 158 36.63 -10.68 23.51
CA SER A 158 35.36 -10.62 24.23
C SER A 158 34.16 -10.92 23.33
N VAL A 159 33.13 -11.49 23.93
CA VAL A 159 31.85 -11.83 23.32
C VAL A 159 30.78 -11.08 24.10
N THR A 160 30.05 -10.20 23.42
CA THR A 160 28.99 -9.39 24.03
C THR A 160 27.70 -9.59 23.26
N LEU A 161 26.63 -9.96 23.96
CA LEU A 161 25.28 -9.98 23.46
C LEU A 161 24.55 -8.79 24.08
N GLU A 162 24.11 -7.85 23.25
CA GLU A 162 23.39 -6.66 23.69
C GLU A 162 22.21 -6.36 22.78
N LEU A 163 21.19 -5.73 23.34
CA LEU A 163 20.10 -5.15 22.59
C LEU A 163 20.54 -3.75 22.11
N GLU A 164 20.31 -3.42 20.84
CA GLU A 164 20.54 -2.08 20.28
C GLU A 164 19.40 -1.74 19.32
N LYS A 165 18.61 -0.70 19.66
CA LYS A 165 17.39 -0.29 18.95
C LYS A 165 16.36 -1.44 18.77
N GLY A 166 16.13 -2.22 19.82
CA GLY A 166 15.20 -3.36 19.78
C GLY A 166 15.69 -4.56 18.96
N THR A 167 16.93 -4.55 18.46
CA THR A 167 17.56 -5.65 17.71
C THR A 167 18.65 -6.30 18.55
N LEU A 168 18.73 -7.64 18.56
CA LEU A 168 19.77 -8.35 19.31
C LEU A 168 21.08 -8.34 18.51
N VAL A 169 22.15 -7.81 19.09
CA VAL A 169 23.46 -7.65 18.47
C VAL A 169 24.50 -8.48 19.22
N LEU A 170 25.09 -9.46 18.55
CA LEU A 170 26.30 -10.14 18.99
C LEU A 170 27.52 -9.36 18.48
N ARG A 171 28.34 -8.82 19.40
CA ARG A 171 29.64 -8.23 19.11
C ARG A 171 30.75 -9.22 19.51
N LEU A 172 31.60 -9.57 18.55
CA LEU A 172 32.81 -10.37 18.74
C LEU A 172 34.04 -9.47 18.54
N GLN A 173 34.85 -9.31 19.59
CA GLN A 173 36.04 -8.46 19.56
C GLN A 173 37.35 -9.28 19.64
N THR A 174 38.29 -8.98 18.75
CA THR A 174 39.61 -9.62 18.65
C THR A 174 40.71 -8.57 18.49
N GLY A 175 41.16 -7.97 19.60
CA GLY A 175 42.12 -6.87 19.54
C GLY A 175 41.57 -5.66 18.79
N LYS A 176 41.98 -5.45 17.52
CA LYS A 176 41.47 -4.39 16.63
C LYS A 176 40.31 -4.83 15.73
N THR A 177 40.11 -6.13 15.47
CA THR A 177 39.03 -6.61 14.61
C THR A 177 37.71 -6.73 15.38
N ARG A 178 36.62 -6.31 14.75
CA ARG A 178 35.25 -6.35 15.28
C ARG A 178 34.36 -7.04 14.26
N HIS A 179 33.64 -8.08 14.68
CA HIS A 179 32.53 -8.64 13.92
C HIS A 179 31.24 -8.34 14.68
N LEU A 180 30.23 -7.87 13.96
CA LEU A 180 28.89 -7.61 14.48
C LEU A 180 27.91 -8.48 13.71
N VAL A 181 26.98 -9.09 14.44
CA VAL A 181 25.88 -9.88 13.88
C VAL A 181 24.60 -9.44 14.57
N SER A 182 23.57 -9.13 13.78
CA SER A 182 22.26 -8.68 14.28
C SER A 182 21.18 -9.73 13.99
N LEU A 183 20.27 -9.96 14.93
CA LEU A 183 19.18 -10.94 14.83
C LEU A 183 17.92 -10.45 15.55
N GLY A 184 16.76 -10.71 14.96
CA GLY A 184 15.46 -10.24 15.46
C GLY A 184 15.24 -8.73 15.25
N SER A 185 14.09 -8.23 15.70
CA SER A 185 13.69 -6.82 15.69
C SER A 185 12.51 -6.66 16.66
N LEU A 186 12.32 -5.45 17.21
CA LEU A 186 11.27 -5.14 18.20
C LEU A 186 11.27 -6.08 19.43
N LEU A 187 12.45 -6.48 19.90
CA LEU A 187 12.62 -7.39 21.05
C LEU A 187 12.47 -6.69 22.41
N ASP A 188 11.96 -5.46 22.39
CA ASP A 188 11.65 -4.57 23.52
C ASP A 188 10.13 -4.35 23.69
N ASP A 189 9.32 -5.34 23.27
CA ASP A 189 7.85 -5.30 23.17
C ASP A 189 7.08 -5.74 24.45
N GLN A 190 7.78 -5.90 25.58
CA GLN A 190 7.25 -6.46 26.84
C GLN A 190 6.71 -7.90 26.78
N HIS A 191 7.12 -8.70 25.82
CA HIS A 191 6.91 -10.15 25.87
C HIS A 191 8.20 -10.90 26.20
N TRP A 192 8.03 -12.19 26.47
CA TRP A 192 9.14 -13.12 26.55
C TRP A 192 9.62 -13.50 25.15
N HIS A 193 10.90 -13.27 24.91
CA HIS A 193 11.63 -13.74 23.74
C HIS A 193 12.57 -14.87 24.14
N HIS A 194 12.55 -15.98 23.39
CA HIS A 194 13.44 -17.12 23.63
C HIS A 194 14.77 -16.90 22.91
N PHE A 195 15.89 -16.94 23.64
CA PHE A 195 17.23 -16.88 23.07
C PHE A 195 17.97 -18.19 23.31
N VAL A 196 18.62 -18.71 22.26
CA VAL A 196 19.57 -19.82 22.33
C VAL A 196 20.80 -19.49 21.52
N ALA A 197 21.99 -19.72 22.09
CA ALA A 197 23.23 -19.76 21.35
C ALA A 197 23.87 -21.15 21.50
N GLU A 198 24.11 -21.83 20.38
CA GLU A 198 24.75 -23.14 20.33
C GLU A 198 26.05 -23.10 19.55
N HIS A 199 27.17 -23.41 20.20
CA HIS A 199 28.48 -23.51 19.56
C HIS A 199 28.76 -24.96 19.11
N GLN A 200 29.03 -25.13 17.81
CA GLN A 200 29.35 -26.41 17.17
C GLN A 200 30.61 -26.27 16.29
N SER A 201 31.75 -26.76 16.80
CA SER A 201 33.05 -26.80 16.12
C SER A 201 33.62 -25.42 15.69
N THR A 202 33.15 -24.88 14.57
CA THR A 202 33.59 -23.61 13.95
C THR A 202 32.43 -22.65 13.65
N HIS A 203 31.20 -23.04 14.03
CA HIS A 203 29.99 -22.28 13.81
C HIS A 203 29.28 -22.02 15.14
N LEU A 204 28.65 -20.86 15.24
CA LEU A 204 27.74 -20.48 16.31
C LEU A 204 26.35 -20.31 15.68
N ASN A 205 25.40 -21.10 16.16
CA ASN A 205 24.00 -20.96 15.79
C ASN A 205 23.35 -20.05 16.83
N LEU A 206 22.81 -18.93 16.37
CA LEU A 206 22.06 -17.98 17.20
C LEU A 206 20.59 -18.10 16.84
N THR A 207 19.75 -18.41 17.82
CA THR A 207 18.30 -18.49 17.64
C THR A 207 17.63 -17.44 18.54
N VAL A 208 16.78 -16.60 17.94
CA VAL A 208 15.85 -15.71 18.65
C VAL A 208 14.44 -16.08 18.20
N ASP A 209 13.60 -16.47 19.15
CA ASP A 209 12.27 -17.05 18.97
C ASP A 209 12.28 -18.22 17.97
N LYS A 210 11.95 -17.96 16.70
CA LYS A 210 11.98 -18.94 15.60
C LYS A 210 13.11 -18.70 14.59
N SER A 211 13.76 -17.54 14.62
CA SER A 211 14.77 -17.14 13.64
C SER A 211 16.15 -17.64 14.04
N THR A 212 16.73 -18.56 13.25
CA THR A 212 18.09 -19.09 13.47
C THR A 212 19.07 -18.57 12.43
N LEU A 213 20.17 -17.96 12.89
CA LEU A 213 21.26 -17.44 12.08
C LEU A 213 22.55 -18.24 12.32
N TRP A 214 23.21 -18.60 11.23
CA TRP A 214 24.43 -19.38 11.22
C TRP A 214 25.65 -18.45 11.08
N VAL A 215 26.49 -18.40 12.11
CA VAL A 215 27.67 -17.52 12.15
C VAL A 215 28.94 -18.35 12.15
N GLN A 216 29.80 -18.17 11.15
CA GLN A 216 31.12 -18.78 11.13
C GLN A 216 32.08 -18.00 12.04
N ILE A 217 32.67 -18.66 13.04
CA ILE A 217 33.54 -18.01 14.05
C ILE A 217 35.01 -18.40 13.84
N PRO A 218 35.96 -17.43 13.89
CA PRO A 218 37.39 -17.72 13.82
C PRO A 218 37.85 -18.70 14.90
N SER A 219 38.67 -19.68 14.53
CA SER A 219 39.10 -20.80 15.39
C SER A 219 39.84 -20.41 16.69
N LYS A 220 40.20 -19.14 16.85
CA LYS A 220 40.84 -18.57 18.05
C LYS A 220 39.86 -18.36 19.21
N PHE A 221 38.56 -18.23 18.95
CA PHE A 221 37.53 -18.13 20.00
C PHE A 221 37.17 -19.48 20.65
N ILE A 222 37.63 -20.61 20.10
CA ILE A 222 37.23 -21.97 20.52
C ILE A 222 37.81 -22.36 21.90
N ARG A 223 38.82 -21.64 22.42
CA ARG A 223 39.47 -21.96 23.71
C ARG A 223 39.05 -21.01 24.84
N VAL A 224 37.92 -21.34 25.46
CA VAL A 224 37.51 -20.81 26.77
C VAL A 224 38.45 -21.34 27.85
N GLY A 225 39.30 -20.46 28.39
CA GLY A 225 40.32 -20.78 29.41
C GLY A 225 39.80 -20.73 30.85
N ALA A 226 40.59 -21.26 31.79
CA ALA A 226 40.16 -21.64 33.13
C ALA A 226 39.82 -20.50 34.14
N ASP A 227 39.82 -19.23 33.73
CA ASP A 227 39.56 -18.06 34.60
C ASP A 227 38.39 -17.19 34.10
N GLN A 228 37.56 -17.72 33.20
CA GLN A 228 36.53 -16.92 32.52
C GLN A 228 35.25 -16.78 33.34
N VAL A 229 34.77 -15.55 33.41
CA VAL A 229 33.59 -15.15 34.16
C VAL A 229 32.48 -14.81 33.16
N LEU A 230 31.47 -15.67 33.11
CA LEU A 230 30.29 -15.50 32.28
C LEU A 230 29.27 -14.70 33.09
N GLY A 231 29.11 -13.41 32.81
CA GLY A 231 28.25 -12.57 33.64
C GLY A 231 27.59 -11.43 32.89
N LEU A 232 26.51 -10.90 33.46
CA LEU A 232 25.96 -9.59 33.07
C LEU A 232 26.87 -8.45 33.57
N LYS A 233 28.19 -8.62 33.48
CA LYS A 233 29.17 -7.77 34.15
C LYS A 233 29.24 -6.40 33.49
N ARG A 234 29.41 -5.36 34.31
CA ARG A 234 29.66 -3.95 33.94
C ARG A 234 30.26 -3.80 32.55
N SER A 235 29.49 -3.24 31.63
CA SER A 235 30.06 -2.56 30.46
C SER A 235 31.02 -1.46 30.94
N ILE A 236 32.07 -1.20 30.16
CA ILE A 236 33.01 -0.08 30.38
C ILE A 236 32.26 1.27 30.42
N GLN A 237 31.04 1.33 29.88
CA GLN A 237 30.07 2.40 30.08
C GLN A 237 28.95 1.93 31.03
N PRO A 238 28.81 2.45 32.26
CA PRO A 238 27.80 2.01 33.22
C PRO A 238 26.35 2.27 32.80
N ASN A 239 26.13 3.00 31.71
CA ASN A 239 24.81 3.40 31.19
C ASN A 239 24.22 2.41 30.14
N ARG A 240 24.75 1.16 30.06
CA ARG A 240 24.37 0.13 29.05
C ARG A 240 24.08 -1.27 29.63
N ASN A 241 23.85 -1.39 30.93
CA ASN A 241 23.46 -2.67 31.55
C ASN A 241 22.01 -3.07 31.17
N PHE A 242 21.69 -4.36 31.17
CA PHE A 242 20.31 -4.82 30.90
C PHE A 242 19.33 -4.38 32.00
N HIS A 243 18.13 -4.02 31.57
CA HIS A 243 17.02 -3.60 32.42
C HIS A 243 15.76 -4.32 31.94
N GLY A 244 15.23 -5.24 32.73
CA GLY A 244 14.20 -6.19 32.31
C GLY A 244 14.30 -7.52 33.06
N CYS A 245 13.43 -8.47 32.71
CA CYS A 245 13.37 -9.79 33.35
C CYS A 245 14.05 -10.85 32.48
N LEU A 246 14.74 -11.79 33.13
CA LEU A 246 15.19 -13.04 32.53
C LEU A 246 14.52 -14.22 33.25
N GLU A 247 14.07 -15.22 32.50
CA GLU A 247 13.64 -16.53 33.02
C GLU A 247 14.49 -17.65 32.39
N ASN A 248 14.59 -18.79 33.07
CA ASN A 248 15.22 -20.01 32.55
C ASN A 248 16.65 -19.81 32.00
N VAL A 249 17.48 -19.04 32.70
CA VAL A 249 18.89 -18.81 32.33
C VAL A 249 19.71 -20.08 32.56
N LEU A 250 19.95 -20.83 31.49
CA LEU A 250 20.57 -22.16 31.47
C LEU A 250 21.91 -22.12 30.72
N TYR A 251 22.98 -22.58 31.37
CA TYR A 251 24.28 -22.80 30.73
C TYR A 251 24.60 -24.30 30.69
N ASN A 252 24.68 -24.89 29.49
CA ASN A 252 24.79 -26.35 29.27
C ASN A 252 23.75 -27.16 30.09
N GLY A 253 22.53 -26.64 30.25
CA GLY A 253 21.46 -27.25 31.04
C GLY A 253 21.50 -26.99 32.55
N LEU A 254 22.50 -26.25 33.07
CA LEU A 254 22.55 -25.83 34.48
C LEU A 254 21.83 -24.49 34.66
N SER A 255 20.80 -24.46 35.52
CA SER A 255 20.07 -23.23 35.86
C SER A 255 20.90 -22.31 36.75
N LEU A 256 21.30 -21.15 36.21
CA LEU A 256 22.09 -20.17 36.94
C LEU A 256 21.25 -19.43 38.00
N VAL A 257 19.93 -19.29 37.76
CA VAL A 257 19.01 -18.64 38.71
C VAL A 257 18.80 -19.52 39.95
N SER A 258 18.62 -20.84 39.78
CA SER A 258 18.46 -21.75 40.91
C SER A 258 19.75 -21.87 41.74
N LEU A 259 20.92 -21.85 41.10
CA LEU A 259 22.23 -21.79 41.78
C LEU A 259 22.42 -20.48 42.56
N ALA A 260 21.94 -19.36 42.03
CA ALA A 260 21.94 -18.07 42.75
C ALA A 260 21.03 -18.12 43.98
N LYS A 261 19.81 -18.66 43.87
CA LYS A 261 18.87 -18.87 45.00
C LYS A 261 19.46 -19.76 46.10
N GLN A 262 20.31 -20.73 45.73
CA GLN A 262 21.00 -21.64 46.66
C GLN A 262 22.34 -21.10 47.19
N ASN A 263 22.75 -19.88 46.79
CA ASN A 263 24.00 -19.24 47.19
C ASN A 263 25.28 -20.07 46.86
N ASP A 264 25.26 -20.79 45.72
CA ASP A 264 26.40 -21.58 45.22
C ASP A 264 27.59 -20.67 44.87
N GLN A 265 28.79 -20.99 45.35
CA GLN A 265 29.99 -20.16 45.17
C GLN A 265 30.43 -19.94 43.71
N ARG A 266 29.86 -20.67 42.74
CA ARG A 266 30.07 -20.43 41.31
C ARG A 266 29.24 -19.25 40.77
N VAL A 267 28.18 -18.84 41.47
CA VAL A 267 27.37 -17.66 41.11
C VAL A 267 27.57 -16.56 42.16
N THR A 268 27.71 -15.32 41.72
CA THR A 268 27.77 -14.14 42.59
C THR A 268 26.82 -13.09 42.04
N ILE A 269 26.06 -12.43 42.93
CA ILE A 269 25.23 -11.28 42.56
C ILE A 269 26.00 -10.03 42.99
N ASP A 270 26.28 -9.13 42.04
CA ASP A 270 26.95 -7.85 42.30
C ASP A 270 25.91 -6.72 42.27
N THR A 271 25.64 -6.15 43.44
CA THR A 271 24.73 -5.03 43.67
C THR A 271 25.43 -3.99 44.55
N ASN A 272 25.44 -2.72 44.13
CA ASN A 272 26.20 -1.66 44.80
C ASN A 272 25.50 -1.09 46.07
N THR A 273 24.53 -1.82 46.62
CA THR A 273 23.69 -1.48 47.78
C THR A 273 23.04 -2.75 48.32
N ASN A 274 22.83 -2.85 49.64
CA ASN A 274 22.00 -3.88 50.30
C ASN A 274 20.51 -3.67 49.95
N LEU A 275 20.13 -3.98 48.72
CA LEU A 275 18.82 -3.67 48.16
C LEU A 275 18.06 -4.97 47.90
N CYS A 276 17.03 -5.20 48.68
CA CYS A 276 16.15 -6.37 48.56
C CYS A 276 15.07 -6.05 47.52
N LEU A 277 15.10 -6.74 46.38
CA LEU A 277 14.12 -6.58 45.30
C LEU A 277 13.04 -7.65 45.44
N LEU A 278 11.83 -7.21 45.80
CA LEU A 278 10.61 -8.00 45.65
C LEU A 278 9.87 -7.52 44.39
N CYS A 279 9.38 -8.47 43.59
CA CYS A 279 8.59 -8.19 42.40
C CYS A 279 7.33 -9.07 42.46
N SER A 280 6.15 -8.44 42.52
CA SER A 280 4.83 -9.08 42.43
C SER A 280 3.98 -8.26 41.43
N GLY A 281 3.05 -8.91 40.73
CA GLY A 281 2.28 -8.34 39.62
C GLY A 281 3.09 -8.13 38.33
N SER A 282 2.39 -7.84 37.22
CA SER A 282 3.01 -7.55 35.92
C SER A 282 2.19 -6.53 35.11
N SER A 283 2.85 -5.75 34.25
CA SER A 283 2.23 -4.67 33.45
C SER A 283 1.45 -3.60 34.26
N LEU A 284 1.84 -3.35 35.52
CA LEU A 284 1.20 -2.40 36.47
C LEU A 284 1.24 -0.90 36.08
N SER A 285 1.45 -0.61 34.79
CA SER A 285 1.47 0.73 34.19
C SER A 285 0.51 0.80 32.99
N ASP A 286 -0.56 0.01 33.03
CA ASP A 286 -1.63 -0.06 32.03
C ASP A 286 -2.62 1.10 32.10
N GLY A 287 -2.64 1.84 33.22
CA GLY A 287 -3.55 2.95 33.50
C GLY A 287 -4.72 2.61 34.41
N GLN A 288 -4.78 1.38 34.94
CA GLN A 288 -5.82 0.92 35.88
C GLN A 288 -5.41 1.09 37.35
N TRP A 289 -6.33 0.75 38.26
CA TRP A 289 -6.11 0.82 39.70
C TRP A 289 -5.67 -0.55 40.24
N HIS A 290 -4.39 -0.66 40.59
CA HIS A 290 -3.83 -1.81 41.31
C HIS A 290 -3.83 -1.59 42.83
N THR A 291 -3.97 -2.66 43.59
CA THR A 291 -3.84 -2.72 45.05
C THR A 291 -2.49 -3.33 45.43
N MET A 292 -1.73 -2.67 46.30
CA MET A 292 -0.40 -3.11 46.73
C MET A 292 -0.36 -3.23 48.25
N GLU A 293 0.00 -4.40 48.77
CA GLU A 293 0.19 -4.63 50.21
C GLU A 293 1.63 -5.11 50.48
N LEU A 294 2.28 -4.49 51.48
CA LEU A 294 3.66 -4.78 51.87
C LEU A 294 3.72 -5.06 53.38
N ILE A 295 4.07 -6.29 53.75
CA ILE A 295 4.10 -6.74 55.15
C ILE A 295 5.53 -7.09 55.56
N SER A 296 6.03 -6.49 56.65
CA SER A 296 7.33 -6.82 57.26
C SER A 296 7.14 -7.44 58.63
N ARG A 297 7.62 -8.68 58.84
CA ARG A 297 7.54 -9.42 60.11
C ARG A 297 8.83 -10.20 60.39
N ARG A 298 9.53 -9.85 61.47
CA ARG A 298 10.71 -10.60 61.99
C ARG A 298 11.80 -10.90 60.95
N GLY A 299 12.06 -9.98 60.02
CA GLY A 299 13.04 -10.15 58.94
C GLY A 299 12.48 -10.81 57.67
N HIS A 300 11.25 -11.32 57.69
CA HIS A 300 10.52 -11.71 56.48
C HIS A 300 9.74 -10.50 55.94
N VAL A 301 9.89 -10.21 54.66
CA VAL A 301 9.11 -9.19 53.94
C VAL A 301 8.30 -9.89 52.87
N THR A 302 6.98 -9.64 52.82
CA THR A 302 6.11 -10.06 51.71
C THR A 302 5.53 -8.85 50.99
N LEU A 303 5.35 -8.99 49.68
CA LEU A 303 4.73 -8.04 48.78
C LEU A 303 3.68 -8.78 47.96
N THR A 304 2.44 -8.32 48.03
CA THR A 304 1.32 -8.76 47.21
C THR A 304 0.81 -7.60 46.36
N VAL A 305 0.45 -7.91 45.11
CA VAL A 305 -0.23 -6.97 44.21
C VAL A 305 -1.51 -7.66 43.73
N ASP A 306 -2.64 -6.95 43.79
CA ASP A 306 -3.98 -7.41 43.38
C ASP A 306 -4.47 -8.76 43.98
N GLY A 307 -3.84 -9.21 45.06
CA GLY A 307 -4.12 -10.51 45.70
C GLY A 307 -3.46 -11.71 45.00
N GLU A 308 -2.49 -11.45 44.12
CA GLU A 308 -1.71 -12.46 43.39
C GLU A 308 -0.55 -13.02 44.25
N GLU A 309 0.32 -13.87 43.66
CA GLU A 309 1.38 -14.58 44.39
C GLU A 309 2.24 -13.68 45.30
N GLU A 310 2.40 -14.11 46.56
CA GLU A 310 3.22 -13.43 47.55
C GLU A 310 4.70 -13.47 47.16
N ALA A 311 5.23 -12.36 46.64
CA ALA A 311 6.66 -12.19 46.54
C ALA A 311 7.22 -12.07 47.97
N SER A 312 8.12 -12.97 48.34
CA SER A 312 8.69 -13.04 49.69
C SER A 312 10.21 -12.93 49.67
N ALA A 313 10.78 -12.28 50.68
CA ALA A 313 12.23 -12.15 50.84
C ALA A 313 12.65 -12.13 52.31
N TYR A 314 13.83 -12.68 52.58
CA TYR A 314 14.47 -12.68 53.89
C TYR A 314 15.51 -11.57 53.98
N THR A 315 15.42 -10.77 55.04
CA THR A 315 16.28 -9.62 55.31
C THR A 315 17.07 -9.86 56.60
N ASN A 316 18.38 -9.60 56.57
CA ASN A 316 19.25 -9.77 57.74
C ASN A 316 18.99 -8.75 58.87
N THR A 317 18.17 -7.74 58.60
CA THR A 317 17.81 -6.66 59.52
C THR A 317 16.31 -6.37 59.42
N PRO A 318 15.53 -6.47 60.51
CA PRO A 318 14.08 -6.22 60.46
C PRO A 318 13.79 -4.73 60.16
N ILE A 319 12.91 -4.48 59.18
CA ILE A 319 12.42 -3.14 58.87
C ILE A 319 11.45 -2.72 59.99
N MET A 320 11.82 -1.70 60.76
CA MET A 320 11.06 -1.19 61.91
C MET A 320 10.66 0.27 61.69
N ILE A 321 9.37 0.53 61.49
CA ILE A 321 8.84 1.90 61.40
C ILE A 321 8.67 2.44 62.83
N THR A 322 9.53 3.38 63.24
CA THR A 322 9.49 4.00 64.57
C THR A 322 9.04 5.45 64.50
N LYS A 323 8.62 6.02 65.65
CA LYS A 323 8.12 7.39 65.74
C LYS A 323 9.24 8.39 65.41
N GLY A 324 9.12 9.10 64.28
CA GLY A 324 10.18 9.95 63.71
C GLY A 324 10.74 9.47 62.37
N THR A 325 10.34 8.28 61.90
CA THR A 325 10.66 7.79 60.54
C THR A 325 9.86 8.59 59.50
N HIS A 326 10.54 9.09 58.46
CA HIS A 326 9.89 9.78 57.33
C HIS A 326 9.56 8.75 56.24
N LEU A 327 8.29 8.71 55.80
CA LEU A 327 7.84 7.91 54.66
C LEU A 327 7.62 8.83 53.46
N TYR A 328 8.08 8.39 52.29
CA TYR A 328 8.02 9.17 51.05
C TYR A 328 7.19 8.42 50.01
N PHE A 329 6.14 9.05 49.51
CA PHE A 329 5.30 8.57 48.43
C PHE A 329 5.56 9.43 47.17
N GLY A 330 5.49 8.84 45.98
CA GLY A 330 5.77 9.55 44.72
C GLY A 330 7.27 9.76 44.39
N GLY A 331 8.13 10.01 45.38
CA GLY A 331 9.58 10.13 45.16
C GLY A 331 10.35 10.69 46.36
N CYS A 332 11.68 10.71 46.27
CA CYS A 332 12.55 11.29 47.31
C CYS A 332 12.76 12.81 47.09
N PRO A 333 12.85 13.63 48.15
CA PRO A 333 13.14 15.06 48.06
C PRO A 333 14.59 15.32 47.66
N VAL A 334 14.82 16.35 46.83
CA VAL A 334 16.13 16.72 46.26
C VAL A 334 16.91 17.69 47.18
N VAL A 335 16.87 17.46 48.51
CA VAL A 335 17.56 18.32 49.48
C VAL A 335 18.94 17.74 49.80
N ASP A 336 19.99 18.50 49.49
CA ASP A 336 21.38 18.13 49.82
C ASP A 336 21.51 17.80 51.32
N GLY A 337 21.99 16.58 51.61
CA GLY A 337 22.30 16.12 52.97
C GLY A 337 21.31 15.16 53.62
N ALA A 338 20.16 14.84 53.01
CA ALA A 338 19.24 13.83 53.55
C ALA A 338 19.71 12.39 53.23
N GLU A 339 20.61 11.82 54.04
CA GLU A 339 21.24 10.50 53.83
C GLU A 339 20.29 9.26 53.82
N GLY A 340 18.97 9.44 53.90
CA GLY A 340 17.99 8.34 54.09
C GLY A 340 17.19 7.89 52.86
N CYS A 341 16.92 8.76 51.87
CA CYS A 341 16.03 8.42 50.74
C CYS A 341 16.78 8.50 49.40
N ARG A 342 16.97 7.34 48.75
CA ARG A 342 17.43 7.25 47.37
C ARG A 342 16.38 6.52 46.54
N ASN A 343 15.83 7.18 45.53
CA ASN A 343 15.05 6.51 44.49
C ASN A 343 16.02 6.05 43.38
N PRO A 344 16.22 4.74 43.15
CA PRO A 344 17.03 4.25 42.03
C PRO A 344 16.32 4.36 40.67
N PHE A 345 15.04 4.72 40.66
CA PHE A 345 14.21 4.96 39.47
C PHE A 345 13.90 6.46 39.29
N SER A 346 13.16 6.81 38.24
CA SER A 346 12.48 8.12 38.17
C SER A 346 11.41 8.24 39.25
N SER A 347 11.08 9.47 39.67
CA SER A 347 9.91 9.72 40.52
C SER A 347 8.64 9.14 39.87
N PHE A 348 7.79 8.52 40.68
CA PHE A 348 6.52 7.94 40.25
C PHE A 348 5.61 9.04 39.69
N ARG A 349 4.96 8.73 38.57
CA ARG A 349 3.95 9.57 37.91
C ARG A 349 2.75 8.69 37.60
N GLY A 350 1.63 8.99 38.25
CA GLY A 350 0.42 8.16 38.23
C GLY A 350 -0.48 8.55 39.39
N CYS A 351 -1.57 7.80 39.59
CA CYS A 351 -2.53 8.05 40.65
C CYS A 351 -2.27 7.14 41.86
N MET A 352 -2.60 7.60 43.07
CA MET A 352 -2.60 6.81 44.31
C MET A 352 -3.90 7.08 45.08
N ARG A 353 -4.44 6.05 45.74
CA ARG A 353 -5.61 6.16 46.64
C ARG A 353 -5.47 5.14 47.77
N SER A 354 -6.30 5.26 48.81
CA SER A 354 -6.40 4.29 49.91
C SER A 354 -5.06 3.98 50.59
N LEU A 355 -4.24 5.00 50.85
CA LEU A 355 -2.95 4.82 51.51
C LEU A 355 -3.14 4.41 52.99
N GLU A 356 -2.51 3.30 53.38
CA GLU A 356 -2.51 2.78 54.75
C GLU A 356 -1.07 2.56 55.24
N VAL A 357 -0.83 2.88 56.51
CA VAL A 357 0.47 2.64 57.18
C VAL A 357 0.20 2.06 58.55
N ASN A 358 0.76 0.89 58.86
CA ASN A 358 0.51 0.15 60.11
C ASN A 358 -1.00 -0.04 60.43
N SER A 359 -1.81 -0.32 59.40
CA SER A 359 -3.27 -0.45 59.48
C SER A 359 -4.01 0.81 59.96
N GLN A 360 -3.40 1.98 59.78
CA GLN A 360 -4.04 3.28 59.94
C GLN A 360 -4.10 3.99 58.58
N HIS A 361 -5.30 4.41 58.15
CA HIS A 361 -5.46 5.21 56.94
C HIS A 361 -4.73 6.56 57.06
N VAL A 362 -4.07 6.96 55.98
CA VAL A 362 -3.54 8.31 55.81
C VAL A 362 -4.69 9.22 55.38
N ASP A 363 -5.06 10.17 56.22
CA ASP A 363 -6.11 11.15 55.90
C ASP A 363 -5.62 12.15 54.85
N LEU A 364 -6.05 11.94 53.60
CA LEU A 364 -5.70 12.78 52.46
C LEU A 364 -6.35 14.17 52.51
N ILE A 365 -7.43 14.36 53.28
CA ILE A 365 -8.03 15.68 53.52
C ILE A 365 -7.07 16.52 54.37
N MET A 366 -6.47 15.94 55.41
CA MET A 366 -5.42 16.62 56.19
C MET A 366 -4.15 16.92 55.36
N VAL A 367 -3.85 16.11 54.33
CA VAL A 367 -2.78 16.43 53.37
C VAL A 367 -3.18 17.65 52.51
N GLN A 368 -4.41 17.66 51.98
CA GLN A 368 -4.96 18.80 51.20
C GLN A 368 -4.93 20.12 52.00
N GLU A 369 -5.30 20.08 53.28
CA GLU A 369 -5.28 21.23 54.19
C GLU A 369 -3.87 21.63 54.68
N ARG A 370 -2.80 20.91 54.25
CA ARG A 370 -1.40 21.09 54.70
C ARG A 370 -1.18 20.86 56.19
N LEU A 371 -2.08 20.12 56.84
CA LEU A 371 -1.97 19.70 58.23
C LEU A 371 -1.15 18.41 58.38
N LEU A 372 -0.99 17.63 57.30
CA LEU A 372 -0.24 16.37 57.27
C LEU A 372 0.77 16.32 56.11
N GLY A 373 2.06 16.13 56.44
CA GLY A 373 3.13 15.90 55.47
C GLY A 373 3.68 17.14 54.76
N ASN A 374 4.61 16.92 53.82
CA ASN A 374 5.20 17.96 52.95
C ASN A 374 5.22 17.42 51.52
N TYR A 375 4.77 18.22 50.55
CA TYR A 375 4.53 17.78 49.18
C TYR A 375 4.68 18.91 48.15
N SER A 376 4.95 18.53 46.91
CA SER A 376 5.08 19.43 45.76
C SER A 376 4.48 18.79 44.51
N GLN A 377 3.78 19.56 43.68
CA GLN A 377 3.19 19.09 42.41
C GLN A 377 2.16 17.95 42.57
N LEU A 378 1.47 17.90 43.72
CA LEU A 378 0.37 16.98 43.99
C LEU A 378 -0.97 17.60 43.54
N GLN A 379 -1.82 16.82 42.88
CA GLN A 379 -3.23 17.11 42.65
C GLN A 379 -4.07 16.09 43.45
N ILE A 380 -5.13 16.56 44.10
CA ILE A 380 -6.03 15.74 44.92
C ILE A 380 -7.41 15.75 44.25
N ASP A 381 -8.17 14.67 44.40
CA ASP A 381 -9.48 14.39 43.78
C ASP A 381 -9.53 14.39 42.24
N MET A 382 -8.38 14.23 41.56
CA MET A 382 -8.30 14.06 40.10
C MET A 382 -7.35 12.92 39.69
N CYS A 383 -7.80 12.07 38.77
CA CYS A 383 -7.01 11.04 38.10
C CYS A 383 -7.55 10.85 36.67
N GLY A 384 -6.69 10.91 35.66
CA GLY A 384 -7.10 11.04 34.26
C GLY A 384 -6.23 10.27 33.26
N ILE A 385 -5.94 8.99 33.52
CA ILE A 385 -5.28 8.11 32.54
C ILE A 385 -6.34 7.55 31.59
N THR A 386 -6.07 7.59 30.28
CA THR A 386 -6.99 7.14 29.22
C THR A 386 -6.34 6.05 28.38
N ASP A 387 -7.00 4.91 28.24
CA ASP A 387 -6.63 3.88 27.27
C ASP A 387 -6.96 4.35 25.85
N ARG A 388 -5.93 4.44 25.01
CA ARG A 388 -5.97 4.89 23.60
C ARG A 388 -5.84 3.72 22.61
N CYS A 389 -5.71 2.48 23.09
CA CYS A 389 -5.68 1.28 22.25
C CYS A 389 -6.95 0.41 22.35
N SER A 390 -7.95 0.82 23.15
CA SER A 390 -9.24 0.13 23.27
C SER A 390 -10.42 1.11 23.14
N PRO A 391 -11.07 1.20 21.96
CA PRO A 391 -10.74 0.52 20.69
C PRO A 391 -9.43 1.04 20.08
N SER A 392 -8.79 0.22 19.23
CA SER A 392 -7.55 0.59 18.55
C SER A 392 -7.76 1.80 17.63
N LEU A 393 -6.97 2.86 17.84
CA LEU A 393 -6.85 4.00 16.94
C LEU A 393 -5.95 3.72 15.72
N CYS A 394 -5.43 2.50 15.59
CA CYS A 394 -4.66 2.04 14.44
C CYS A 394 -5.58 1.34 13.43
N GLU A 395 -5.62 1.88 12.22
CA GLU A 395 -6.48 1.44 11.12
C GLU A 395 -5.89 0.26 10.34
N HIS A 396 -6.70 -0.34 9.46
CA HIS A 396 -6.31 -1.39 8.50
C HIS A 396 -5.54 -2.59 9.12
N GLY A 397 -5.83 -2.92 10.38
CA GLY A 397 -5.18 -4.03 11.10
C GLY A 397 -3.79 -3.70 11.66
N GLY A 398 -3.39 -2.43 11.70
CA GLY A 398 -2.18 -1.99 12.38
C GLY A 398 -2.20 -2.31 13.88
N SER A 399 -1.05 -2.71 14.43
CA SER A 399 -0.95 -3.08 15.85
C SER A 399 -0.77 -1.83 16.73
N CYS A 400 -1.65 -1.65 17.71
CA CYS A 400 -1.61 -0.54 18.66
C CYS A 400 -0.77 -0.88 19.91
N SER A 401 0.05 0.06 20.34
CA SER A 401 0.78 0.04 21.62
C SER A 401 0.72 1.43 22.25
N GLN A 402 0.78 1.54 23.59
CA GLN A 402 0.69 2.85 24.25
C GLN A 402 1.64 3.04 25.42
N SER A 403 1.86 4.30 25.74
CA SER A 403 2.51 4.81 26.92
C SER A 403 1.51 5.66 27.72
N TRP A 404 1.91 6.14 28.90
CA TRP A 404 1.08 7.01 29.75
C TRP A 404 0.62 8.33 29.07
N SER A 405 1.28 8.76 27.98
CA SER A 405 1.02 10.05 27.31
C SER A 405 0.63 9.96 25.84
N THR A 406 0.96 8.87 25.14
CA THR A 406 0.73 8.72 23.69
C THR A 406 0.65 7.26 23.25
N PHE A 407 0.12 7.00 22.05
CA PHE A 407 0.01 5.69 21.43
C PHE A 407 0.80 5.60 20.11
N HIS A 408 1.10 4.38 19.67
CA HIS A 408 1.92 4.08 18.49
C HIS A 408 1.29 2.93 17.69
N CYS A 409 1.20 3.13 16.38
CA CYS A 409 0.72 2.12 15.45
C CYS A 409 1.89 1.51 14.67
N ASN A 410 1.91 0.18 14.60
CA ASN A 410 2.80 -0.55 13.70
C ASN A 410 2.01 -1.02 12.47
N CYS A 411 2.32 -0.40 11.32
CA CYS A 411 1.69 -0.68 10.03
C CYS A 411 2.43 -1.74 9.19
N SER A 412 3.45 -2.39 9.77
CA SER A 412 4.27 -3.38 9.05
C SER A 412 3.42 -4.55 8.57
N GLY A 413 3.32 -4.71 7.25
CA GLY A 413 2.56 -5.80 6.64
C GLY A 413 1.05 -5.56 6.48
N SER A 414 0.52 -4.36 6.78
CA SER A 414 -0.88 -4.03 6.48
C SER A 414 -1.12 -3.57 5.03
N GLY A 415 -0.10 -3.01 4.37
CA GLY A 415 -0.25 -2.27 3.10
C GLY A 415 -0.47 -0.77 3.30
N TYR A 416 -0.40 -0.27 4.54
CA TYR A 416 -0.66 1.12 4.89
C TYR A 416 0.51 1.73 5.69
N SER A 417 0.46 3.04 5.86
CA SER A 417 1.50 3.88 6.43
C SER A 417 0.92 5.10 7.16
N GLY A 418 1.79 5.95 7.70
CA GLY A 418 1.41 7.10 8.53
C GLY A 418 1.18 6.74 10.00
N ALA A 419 1.00 7.76 10.84
CA ALA A 419 0.93 7.64 12.30
C ALA A 419 -0.15 6.69 12.84
N THR A 420 -1.25 6.52 12.11
CA THR A 420 -2.41 5.68 12.46
C THR A 420 -2.65 4.53 11.49
N CYS A 421 -1.74 4.27 10.55
CA CYS A 421 -1.93 3.31 9.44
C CYS A 421 -3.14 3.63 8.53
N HIS A 422 -3.53 4.90 8.45
CA HIS A 422 -4.59 5.37 7.55
C HIS A 422 -4.16 5.38 6.07
N SER A 423 -2.90 5.72 5.80
CA SER A 423 -2.45 6.12 4.47
C SER A 423 -1.89 4.95 3.65
N SER A 424 -2.65 4.43 2.67
CA SER A 424 -2.18 3.35 1.79
C SER A 424 -0.90 3.68 1.03
N ILE A 425 -0.07 2.64 0.83
CA ILE A 425 1.19 2.69 0.05
C ILE A 425 0.97 2.34 -1.44
N HIS A 426 -0.24 1.92 -1.80
CA HIS A 426 -0.60 1.50 -3.15
C HIS A 426 -1.38 2.60 -3.89
N GLU A 427 -1.26 2.66 -5.21
CA GLU A 427 -2.01 3.62 -6.02
C GLU A 427 -3.41 3.06 -6.33
N GLN A 428 -4.38 3.96 -6.51
CA GLN A 428 -5.81 3.58 -6.55
C GLN A 428 -6.30 3.11 -7.92
N SER A 429 -5.46 3.16 -8.96
CA SER A 429 -5.82 2.70 -10.29
C SER A 429 -4.57 2.39 -11.14
N CYS A 430 -4.78 1.65 -12.22
CA CYS A 430 -3.74 1.47 -13.24
C CYS A 430 -3.30 2.81 -13.86
N GLU A 431 -4.23 3.76 -14.04
CA GLU A 431 -3.91 5.07 -14.61
C GLU A 431 -3.01 5.89 -13.66
N ALA A 432 -3.22 5.80 -12.34
CA ALA A 432 -2.33 6.41 -11.35
C ALA A 432 -0.89 5.85 -11.41
N TYR A 433 -0.73 4.54 -11.58
CA TYR A 433 0.60 3.94 -11.83
C TYR A 433 1.20 4.37 -13.18
N LYS A 434 0.41 4.43 -14.25
CA LYS A 434 0.84 4.92 -15.57
C LYS A 434 1.40 6.34 -15.49
N HIS A 435 0.78 7.23 -14.70
CA HIS A 435 1.29 8.58 -14.47
C HIS A 435 2.64 8.66 -13.74
N LYS A 436 3.04 7.62 -13.02
CA LYS A 436 4.39 7.48 -12.44
C LYS A 436 5.43 6.92 -13.44
N GLY A 437 5.02 6.64 -14.68
CA GLY A 437 5.88 6.04 -15.72
C GLY A 437 5.90 4.51 -15.71
N ASN A 438 5.03 3.87 -14.93
CA ASN A 438 5.02 2.41 -14.80
C ASN A 438 4.44 1.72 -16.06
N THR A 439 5.11 0.67 -16.53
CA THR A 439 4.71 -0.13 -17.70
C THR A 439 3.62 -1.16 -17.37
N SER A 440 3.01 -1.81 -18.37
CA SER A 440 2.06 -2.92 -18.14
C SER A 440 2.65 -4.02 -17.25
N GLY A 441 1.88 -4.53 -16.29
CA GLY A 441 2.35 -5.49 -15.28
C GLY A 441 1.31 -5.79 -14.20
N LEU A 442 1.68 -6.61 -13.22
CA LEU A 442 0.87 -6.86 -12.02
C LEU A 442 1.19 -5.80 -10.95
N TYR A 443 0.15 -5.11 -10.46
CA TYR A 443 0.27 -4.09 -9.42
C TYR A 443 -0.77 -4.33 -8.33
N TYR A 444 -0.41 -4.07 -7.08
CA TYR A 444 -1.39 -3.94 -6.00
C TYR A 444 -2.12 -2.61 -6.17
N ILE A 445 -3.44 -2.67 -6.28
CA ILE A 445 -4.32 -1.51 -6.40
C ILE A 445 -5.22 -1.45 -5.18
N ASP A 446 -5.32 -0.26 -4.61
CA ASP A 446 -6.14 0.05 -3.45
C ASP A 446 -7.20 1.07 -3.85
N VAL A 447 -8.36 0.57 -4.29
CA VAL A 447 -9.35 1.34 -5.07
C VAL A 447 -10.00 2.49 -4.29
N ASP A 448 -10.19 2.34 -2.99
CA ASP A 448 -10.69 3.38 -2.08
C ASP A 448 -9.58 4.03 -1.24
N GLY A 449 -8.43 3.36 -1.09
CA GLY A 449 -7.18 3.90 -0.59
C GLY A 449 -7.06 3.96 0.92
N SER A 450 -8.00 4.62 1.60
CA SER A 450 -8.05 4.64 3.07
C SER A 450 -9.43 4.17 3.54
N GLY A 451 -10.06 3.32 2.72
CA GLY A 451 -11.35 2.71 2.98
C GLY A 451 -11.24 1.24 3.35
N PRO A 452 -12.38 0.55 3.51
CA PRO A 452 -12.41 -0.84 3.97
C PRO A 452 -11.90 -1.87 2.94
N ILE A 453 -11.80 -1.53 1.65
CA ILE A 453 -11.42 -2.48 0.61
C ILE A 453 -9.90 -2.69 0.65
N LYS A 454 -9.46 -3.94 0.73
CA LYS A 454 -8.03 -4.25 0.82
C LYS A 454 -7.33 -4.13 -0.54
N PRO A 455 -6.02 -3.78 -0.57
CA PRO A 455 -5.25 -3.76 -1.81
C PRO A 455 -5.22 -5.12 -2.50
N GLN A 456 -5.60 -5.16 -3.78
CA GLN A 456 -5.66 -6.40 -4.56
C GLN A 456 -4.65 -6.36 -5.72
N LEU A 457 -4.02 -7.51 -5.99
CA LEU A 457 -3.12 -7.67 -7.13
C LEU A 457 -3.92 -7.77 -8.43
N ILE A 458 -3.75 -6.79 -9.34
CA ILE A 458 -4.45 -6.66 -10.62
C ILE A 458 -3.43 -6.53 -11.76
N TYR A 459 -3.72 -7.15 -12.91
CA TYR A 459 -2.93 -6.93 -14.12
C TYR A 459 -3.37 -5.63 -14.82
N CYS A 460 -2.50 -4.64 -14.84
CA CYS A 460 -2.70 -3.39 -15.56
C CYS A 460 -2.11 -3.48 -16.97
N ASN A 461 -2.94 -3.31 -17.99
CA ASN A 461 -2.43 -3.03 -19.33
C ASN A 461 -2.36 -1.53 -19.60
N MET A 462 -1.15 -0.97 -19.73
CA MET A 462 -0.95 0.47 -19.98
C MET A 462 -0.89 0.84 -21.47
N THR A 463 -1.05 -0.11 -22.41
CA THR A 463 -0.89 0.18 -23.85
C THR A 463 -2.06 0.96 -24.45
N ALA A 464 -1.75 1.94 -25.31
CA ALA A 464 -2.59 3.05 -25.78
C ALA A 464 -3.95 2.76 -26.48
N GLN A 465 -4.44 1.52 -26.50
CA GLN A 465 -5.77 1.17 -27.03
C GLN A 465 -6.55 0.13 -26.21
N GLN A 466 -5.99 -0.42 -25.12
CA GLN A 466 -6.68 -1.40 -24.26
C GLN A 466 -6.20 -1.24 -22.81
N HIS A 467 -6.80 -0.30 -22.09
CA HIS A 467 -6.38 0.08 -20.73
C HIS A 467 -7.03 -0.77 -19.63
N GLY A 468 -6.98 -2.11 -19.81
CA GLY A 468 -7.78 -3.06 -19.03
C GLY A 468 -7.13 -3.54 -17.73
N ALA A 469 -7.93 -3.59 -16.68
CA ALA A 469 -7.91 -4.73 -15.75
C ALA A 469 -8.77 -5.85 -16.36
N ASP A 470 -8.17 -7.00 -16.72
CA ASP A 470 -8.89 -8.18 -17.21
C ASP A 470 -9.32 -9.07 -16.03
N GLN A 471 -10.61 -9.19 -15.75
CA GLN A 471 -11.14 -10.23 -14.85
C GLN A 471 -11.78 -11.36 -15.64
N SER A 472 -11.20 -12.56 -15.56
CA SER A 472 -11.63 -13.75 -16.31
C SER A 472 -12.59 -14.62 -15.48
N PRO A 473 -13.80 -14.94 -15.99
CA PRO A 473 -14.66 -15.94 -15.36
C PRO A 473 -14.15 -17.38 -15.59
N ALA A 474 -14.53 -18.30 -14.71
CA ALA A 474 -14.20 -19.72 -14.84
C ALA A 474 -14.92 -20.42 -16.03
N THR A 475 -14.29 -21.46 -16.60
CA THR A 475 -14.70 -22.12 -17.86
C THR A 475 -16.03 -22.89 -17.81
N PRO A 476 -16.73 -23.05 -18.97
CA PRO A 476 -18.14 -23.43 -19.02
C PRO A 476 -18.43 -24.94 -19.04
N GLY A 477 -19.53 -25.34 -18.39
CA GLY A 477 -20.15 -26.65 -18.53
C GLY A 477 -21.12 -26.73 -19.72
N LYS A 478 -21.16 -27.88 -20.41
CA LYS A 478 -22.15 -28.15 -21.47
C LYS A 478 -23.47 -28.67 -20.86
N LYS A 479 -24.60 -28.16 -21.37
CA LYS A 479 -26.00 -28.50 -21.00
C LYS A 479 -26.45 -28.07 -19.59
N GLN A 480 -26.55 -26.77 -19.35
CA GLN A 480 -27.38 -26.22 -18.27
C GLN A 480 -28.26 -25.08 -18.82
N HIS A 481 -29.51 -25.02 -18.34
CA HIS A 481 -30.49 -23.96 -18.66
C HIS A 481 -30.09 -22.59 -18.06
N LEU A 482 -29.19 -22.61 -17.08
CA LEU A 482 -28.56 -21.46 -16.43
C LEU A 482 -27.05 -21.69 -16.44
N ALA A 483 -26.27 -20.72 -16.91
CA ALA A 483 -24.83 -20.65 -16.72
C ALA A 483 -24.51 -19.55 -15.71
N HIS A 484 -23.70 -19.83 -14.69
CA HIS A 484 -23.26 -18.84 -13.70
C HIS A 484 -21.75 -18.55 -13.85
N PHE A 485 -21.36 -17.30 -13.62
CA PHE A 485 -19.98 -16.84 -13.77
C PHE A 485 -19.50 -16.24 -12.43
N GLU A 486 -18.54 -16.91 -11.81
CA GLU A 486 -17.83 -16.43 -10.63
C GLU A 486 -16.60 -15.61 -11.04
N TYR A 487 -16.33 -14.54 -10.30
CA TYR A 487 -15.18 -13.65 -10.47
C TYR A 487 -14.19 -13.88 -9.33
N THR A 488 -12.90 -13.70 -9.58
CA THR A 488 -11.84 -13.96 -8.58
C THR A 488 -11.71 -12.87 -7.51
N SER A 489 -12.46 -11.77 -7.64
CA SER A 489 -12.41 -10.62 -6.74
C SER A 489 -13.65 -10.55 -5.86
N GLU A 490 -13.49 -9.99 -4.65
CA GLU A 490 -14.62 -9.69 -3.77
C GLU A 490 -15.58 -8.66 -4.40
N GLU A 491 -16.86 -8.73 -4.02
CA GLU A 491 -17.94 -7.95 -4.62
C GLU A 491 -17.74 -6.43 -4.48
N GLU A 492 -17.26 -5.99 -3.32
CA GLU A 492 -17.03 -4.58 -3.00
C GLU A 492 -15.93 -3.99 -3.90
N LEU A 493 -14.82 -4.71 -4.07
CA LEU A 493 -13.74 -4.36 -4.99
C LEU A 493 -14.23 -4.30 -6.45
N LEU A 494 -15.01 -5.28 -6.88
CA LEU A 494 -15.52 -5.35 -8.26
C LEU A 494 -16.45 -4.17 -8.57
N ALA A 495 -17.35 -3.83 -7.64
CA ALA A 495 -18.22 -2.66 -7.74
C ALA A 495 -17.44 -1.34 -7.73
N ALA A 496 -16.43 -1.21 -6.86
CA ALA A 496 -15.59 -0.02 -6.79
C ALA A 496 -14.78 0.21 -8.09
N VAL A 497 -14.16 -0.84 -8.64
CA VAL A 497 -13.41 -0.76 -9.91
C VAL A 497 -14.33 -0.34 -11.07
N ILE A 498 -15.54 -0.91 -11.19
CA ILE A 498 -16.50 -0.54 -12.24
C ILE A 498 -16.97 0.92 -12.07
N SER A 499 -17.21 1.36 -10.84
CA SER A 499 -17.65 2.72 -10.52
C SER A 499 -16.59 3.78 -10.84
N GLN A 500 -15.34 3.54 -10.44
CA GLN A 500 -14.23 4.46 -10.65
C GLN A 500 -13.74 4.50 -12.10
N SER A 501 -13.83 3.38 -12.83
CA SER A 501 -13.38 3.34 -14.22
C SER A 501 -14.22 4.24 -15.11
N GLU A 502 -13.59 4.89 -16.08
CA GLU A 502 -14.27 5.77 -17.03
C GLU A 502 -15.22 4.96 -17.92
N HIS A 503 -14.72 3.88 -18.50
CA HIS A 503 -15.45 2.94 -19.35
C HIS A 503 -15.28 1.50 -18.84
N CYS A 504 -16.30 0.66 -19.00
CA CYS A 504 -16.14 -0.79 -18.89
C CYS A 504 -16.88 -1.49 -20.02
N GLU A 505 -16.27 -2.54 -20.55
CA GLU A 505 -16.82 -3.40 -21.61
C GLU A 505 -16.77 -4.88 -21.21
N GLN A 506 -17.71 -5.68 -21.71
CA GLN A 506 -17.66 -7.14 -21.64
C GLN A 506 -18.25 -7.75 -22.92
N GLU A 507 -17.55 -8.71 -23.52
CA GLU A 507 -18.04 -9.42 -24.71
C GLU A 507 -19.11 -10.44 -24.32
N VAL A 508 -20.25 -10.43 -25.01
CA VAL A 508 -21.25 -11.50 -24.95
C VAL A 508 -21.63 -11.91 -26.37
N ALA A 509 -21.60 -13.23 -26.63
CA ALA A 509 -22.08 -13.82 -27.87
C ALA A 509 -23.04 -14.96 -27.58
N TYR A 510 -24.21 -14.92 -28.22
CA TYR A 510 -25.15 -16.02 -28.32
C TYR A 510 -25.03 -16.65 -29.71
N HIS A 511 -24.91 -17.97 -29.74
CA HIS A 511 -24.90 -18.78 -30.95
C HIS A 511 -26.13 -19.69 -30.91
N CYS A 512 -26.85 -19.75 -32.02
CA CYS A 512 -28.17 -20.35 -32.08
C CYS A 512 -28.36 -21.11 -33.38
N LYS A 513 -29.19 -22.14 -33.30
CA LYS A 513 -29.71 -22.90 -34.42
C LYS A 513 -31.12 -23.33 -34.03
N MET A 514 -32.12 -22.79 -34.70
CA MET A 514 -33.53 -22.94 -34.31
C MET A 514 -33.76 -22.66 -32.80
N SER A 515 -33.13 -21.61 -32.25
CA SER A 515 -33.22 -21.25 -30.83
C SER A 515 -33.36 -19.73 -30.68
N ARG A 516 -34.53 -19.28 -30.23
CA ARG A 516 -34.89 -17.85 -30.19
C ARG A 516 -34.37 -17.14 -28.93
N LEU A 517 -34.12 -15.84 -29.07
CA LEU A 517 -33.91 -14.92 -27.93
C LEU A 517 -35.25 -14.36 -27.45
N PHE A 518 -36.09 -13.93 -28.39
CA PHE A 518 -37.41 -13.34 -28.16
C PHE A 518 -38.46 -14.07 -29.00
N ASN A 519 -39.65 -14.34 -28.43
CA ASN A 519 -40.67 -15.11 -29.14
C ASN A 519 -41.57 -14.27 -30.07
N THR A 520 -41.74 -12.99 -29.74
CA THR A 520 -42.51 -11.97 -30.47
C THR A 520 -41.90 -10.60 -30.18
N GLN A 521 -42.13 -9.61 -31.04
CA GLN A 521 -41.58 -8.25 -30.92
C GLN A 521 -41.90 -7.56 -29.57
N ASP A 522 -43.04 -7.88 -28.95
CA ASP A 522 -43.45 -7.42 -27.60
C ASP A 522 -43.52 -8.58 -26.57
N GLY A 523 -42.79 -9.68 -26.80
CA GLY A 523 -42.91 -10.92 -26.02
C GLY A 523 -42.08 -10.97 -24.74
N TYR A 524 -42.39 -11.94 -23.87
CA TYR A 524 -41.45 -12.33 -22.82
C TYR A 524 -40.15 -12.90 -23.45
N PRO A 525 -38.97 -12.53 -22.94
CA PRO A 525 -37.70 -13.06 -23.42
C PRO A 525 -37.60 -14.57 -23.14
N GLN A 526 -37.15 -15.34 -24.13
CA GLN A 526 -36.83 -16.75 -23.95
C GLN A 526 -35.43 -16.91 -23.35
N SER A 527 -34.48 -16.09 -23.79
CA SER A 527 -33.10 -16.11 -23.28
C SER A 527 -32.68 -14.70 -22.89
N TRP A 528 -32.06 -14.57 -21.71
CA TRP A 528 -31.60 -13.29 -21.15
C TRP A 528 -30.35 -13.51 -20.32
N TRP A 529 -29.64 -12.43 -20.02
CA TRP A 529 -28.49 -12.46 -19.10
C TRP A 529 -28.83 -11.70 -17.82
N VAL A 530 -28.07 -11.95 -16.76
CA VAL A 530 -28.19 -11.23 -15.48
C VAL A 530 -26.84 -10.56 -15.21
N GLY A 531 -26.86 -9.28 -14.87
CA GLY A 531 -25.64 -8.55 -14.56
C GLY A 531 -25.87 -7.27 -13.79
N GLY A 532 -24.78 -6.67 -13.32
CA GLY A 532 -24.78 -5.56 -12.38
C GLY A 532 -24.21 -5.95 -11.01
N PRO A 533 -24.32 -5.04 -10.02
CA PRO A 533 -23.83 -5.27 -8.67
C PRO A 533 -24.63 -6.36 -7.91
N ALA A 534 -23.96 -7.00 -6.97
CA ALA A 534 -24.44 -8.10 -6.13
C ALA A 534 -25.09 -9.23 -6.94
N ARG A 535 -26.40 -9.46 -6.77
CA ARG A 535 -27.15 -10.52 -7.49
C ARG A 535 -27.41 -10.18 -8.97
N GLY A 536 -27.14 -8.95 -9.39
CA GLY A 536 -27.46 -8.45 -10.73
C GLY A 536 -28.96 -8.29 -10.98
N GLN A 537 -29.29 -7.72 -12.13
CA GLN A 537 -30.65 -7.59 -12.67
C GLN A 537 -30.73 -8.29 -14.03
N ALA A 538 -31.91 -8.82 -14.36
CA ALA A 538 -32.15 -9.45 -15.66
C ALA A 538 -32.15 -8.39 -16.77
N GLN A 539 -31.38 -8.65 -17.83
CA GLN A 539 -31.17 -7.76 -18.96
C GLN A 539 -31.66 -8.43 -20.25
N THR A 540 -32.55 -7.75 -20.94
CA THR A 540 -33.26 -8.24 -22.14
C THR A 540 -32.68 -7.68 -23.44
N TYR A 541 -31.48 -7.12 -23.42
CA TYR A 541 -30.77 -6.61 -24.59
C TYR A 541 -29.47 -7.39 -24.77
N TRP A 542 -28.93 -7.46 -25.98
CA TRP A 542 -27.68 -8.18 -26.25
C TRP A 542 -26.58 -7.23 -26.73
N GLY A 543 -25.34 -7.73 -26.85
CA GLY A 543 -24.15 -6.94 -27.16
C GLY A 543 -24.36 -6.00 -28.35
N GLY A 544 -23.93 -4.74 -28.19
CA GLY A 544 -24.12 -3.66 -29.18
C GLY A 544 -25.50 -3.00 -29.20
N ALA A 545 -26.44 -3.38 -28.34
CA ALA A 545 -27.72 -2.70 -28.15
C ALA A 545 -27.81 -1.95 -26.81
N GLN A 546 -28.85 -1.12 -26.63
CA GLN A 546 -29.06 -0.32 -25.41
C GLN A 546 -29.91 -1.06 -24.36
N PRO A 547 -29.72 -0.78 -23.05
CA PRO A 547 -30.54 -1.35 -21.99
C PRO A 547 -32.04 -1.19 -22.22
N GLY A 548 -32.78 -2.29 -22.08
CA GLY A 548 -34.23 -2.34 -22.27
C GLY A 548 -34.70 -2.32 -23.74
N SER A 549 -33.82 -2.27 -24.74
CA SER A 549 -34.23 -2.14 -26.15
C SER A 549 -34.87 -3.41 -26.73
N GLN A 550 -34.59 -4.59 -26.17
CA GLN A 550 -34.95 -5.90 -26.76
C GLN A 550 -34.39 -6.12 -28.18
N GLN A 551 -33.16 -5.65 -28.43
CA GLN A 551 -32.47 -5.79 -29.70
C GLN A 551 -31.06 -6.35 -29.52
N CYS A 552 -30.46 -6.74 -30.65
CA CYS A 552 -29.06 -7.10 -30.79
C CYS A 552 -28.33 -6.08 -31.68
N ALA A 553 -26.99 -6.13 -31.75
CA ALA A 553 -26.19 -5.24 -32.61
C ALA A 553 -26.70 -5.15 -34.06
N CYS A 554 -27.19 -6.24 -34.65
CA CYS A 554 -27.69 -6.22 -36.02
C CYS A 554 -28.99 -5.43 -36.17
N GLY A 555 -29.85 -5.42 -35.14
CA GLY A 555 -31.13 -4.71 -35.14
C GLY A 555 -30.93 -3.20 -35.09
N VAL A 556 -30.05 -2.74 -34.18
CA VAL A 556 -29.66 -1.33 -34.05
C VAL A 556 -28.97 -0.79 -35.30
N GLN A 557 -28.27 -1.66 -36.05
CA GLN A 557 -27.59 -1.29 -37.29
C GLN A 557 -28.43 -1.49 -38.57
N GLU A 558 -29.67 -1.99 -38.46
CA GLU A 558 -30.53 -2.39 -39.59
C GLU A 558 -29.85 -3.39 -40.57
N LYS A 559 -29.09 -4.34 -40.02
CA LYS A 559 -28.25 -5.32 -40.75
C LYS A 559 -28.48 -6.79 -40.36
N CYS A 560 -29.59 -7.12 -39.69
CA CYS A 560 -29.93 -8.52 -39.42
C CYS A 560 -30.19 -9.30 -40.71
N LEU A 561 -29.96 -10.61 -40.68
CA LEU A 561 -30.13 -11.51 -41.83
C LEU A 561 -31.59 -11.55 -42.35
N ASP A 562 -32.57 -11.47 -41.44
CA ASP A 562 -33.97 -11.20 -41.77
C ASP A 562 -34.36 -9.83 -41.19
N PRO A 563 -34.70 -8.83 -42.03
CA PRO A 563 -35.05 -7.47 -41.56
C PRO A 563 -36.36 -7.40 -40.78
N ARG A 564 -37.10 -8.50 -40.62
CA ARG A 564 -38.30 -8.60 -39.77
C ARG A 564 -37.98 -8.88 -38.29
N HIS A 565 -36.74 -9.18 -37.96
CA HIS A 565 -36.30 -9.51 -36.60
C HIS A 565 -35.20 -8.55 -36.12
N HIS A 566 -35.15 -8.27 -34.81
CA HIS A 566 -34.15 -7.37 -34.22
C HIS A 566 -32.86 -8.08 -33.75
N CYS A 567 -32.82 -9.40 -33.90
CA CYS A 567 -31.72 -10.30 -33.63
C CYS A 567 -31.71 -11.40 -34.70
N ASN A 568 -30.54 -11.92 -35.08
CA ASN A 568 -30.42 -13.00 -36.06
C ASN A 568 -31.05 -14.31 -35.54
N CYS A 569 -30.94 -14.56 -34.22
CA CYS A 569 -31.40 -15.79 -33.59
C CYS A 569 -32.93 -15.97 -33.53
N ASP A 570 -33.71 -14.89 -33.68
CA ASP A 570 -35.18 -15.00 -33.64
C ASP A 570 -35.77 -15.51 -34.96
N ALA A 571 -35.00 -15.48 -36.05
CA ALA A 571 -35.43 -15.88 -37.39
C ALA A 571 -35.50 -17.42 -37.60
N ASP A 572 -35.24 -18.23 -36.56
CA ASP A 572 -35.43 -19.69 -36.57
C ASP A 572 -34.62 -20.48 -37.63
N HIS A 573 -33.47 -19.94 -38.06
CA HIS A 573 -32.62 -20.61 -39.04
C HIS A 573 -32.14 -22.00 -38.59
N ALA A 574 -32.16 -22.96 -39.53
CA ALA A 574 -31.64 -24.32 -39.34
C ALA A 574 -30.10 -24.42 -39.45
N GLU A 575 -29.46 -23.35 -39.90
CA GLU A 575 -28.01 -23.16 -39.88
C GLU A 575 -27.60 -22.36 -38.63
N TRP A 576 -26.32 -22.42 -38.25
CA TRP A 576 -25.82 -21.66 -37.10
C TRP A 576 -25.75 -20.17 -37.42
N THR A 577 -26.47 -19.37 -36.63
CA THR A 577 -26.38 -17.90 -36.63
C THR A 577 -25.91 -17.42 -35.25
N ASN A 578 -25.58 -16.13 -35.15
CA ASN A 578 -25.16 -15.53 -33.89
C ASN A 578 -25.62 -14.08 -33.73
N ASP A 579 -25.74 -13.69 -32.46
CA ASP A 579 -25.88 -12.31 -32.02
C ASP A 579 -24.79 -12.05 -30.99
N SER A 580 -23.85 -11.18 -31.34
CA SER A 580 -22.61 -10.96 -30.58
C SER A 580 -22.21 -9.50 -30.58
N GLY A 581 -21.72 -9.01 -29.44
CA GLY A 581 -21.19 -7.67 -29.32
C GLY A 581 -20.66 -7.37 -27.92
N LEU A 582 -20.29 -6.11 -27.70
CA LEU A 582 -19.83 -5.61 -26.41
C LEU A 582 -21.02 -5.04 -25.62
N LEU A 583 -21.06 -5.33 -24.33
CA LEU A 583 -21.88 -4.66 -23.34
C LEU A 583 -21.04 -3.54 -22.72
N THR A 584 -21.47 -2.29 -22.84
CA THR A 584 -20.68 -1.10 -22.44
C THR A 584 -21.34 -0.27 -21.33
N HIS A 585 -22.48 -0.71 -20.80
CA HIS A 585 -23.25 0.00 -19.78
C HIS A 585 -22.87 -0.47 -18.38
N LYS A 586 -22.03 0.32 -17.70
CA LYS A 586 -21.37 -0.02 -16.43
C LYS A 586 -22.35 -0.45 -15.33
N GLU A 587 -23.53 0.16 -15.28
CA GLU A 587 -24.60 -0.13 -14.31
C GLU A 587 -25.14 -1.56 -14.43
N THR A 588 -25.00 -2.17 -15.61
CA THR A 588 -25.44 -3.54 -15.92
C THR A 588 -24.29 -4.55 -15.93
N LEU A 589 -23.05 -4.12 -15.71
CA LEU A 589 -21.87 -4.99 -15.64
C LEU A 589 -21.53 -5.35 -14.17
N PRO A 590 -20.90 -6.52 -13.92
CA PRO A 590 -20.50 -7.53 -14.89
C PRO A 590 -21.62 -8.54 -15.18
N VAL A 591 -21.43 -9.38 -16.21
CA VAL A 591 -22.31 -10.53 -16.50
C VAL A 591 -22.13 -11.59 -15.41
N ARG A 592 -23.20 -11.88 -14.66
CA ARG A 592 -23.25 -12.86 -13.55
C ARG A 592 -23.81 -14.21 -13.97
N SER A 593 -24.80 -14.22 -14.87
CA SER A 593 -25.36 -15.46 -15.40
C SER A 593 -26.03 -15.28 -16.76
N LEU A 594 -26.26 -16.40 -17.43
CA LEU A 594 -26.98 -16.51 -18.70
C LEU A 594 -28.10 -17.53 -18.57
N VAL A 595 -29.32 -17.18 -18.97
CA VAL A 595 -30.49 -18.07 -18.99
C VAL A 595 -30.84 -18.42 -20.43
N LEU A 596 -31.02 -19.71 -20.71
CA LEU A 596 -31.21 -20.28 -22.05
C LEU A 596 -32.57 -20.99 -22.14
N GLY A 597 -33.63 -20.30 -22.56
CA GLY A 597 -35.00 -20.83 -22.51
C GLY A 597 -35.39 -21.75 -23.68
N ASP A 598 -35.19 -21.30 -24.92
CA ASP A 598 -35.64 -22.04 -26.12
C ASP A 598 -34.68 -23.17 -26.51
N ILE A 599 -34.30 -24.04 -25.57
CA ILE A 599 -33.43 -25.21 -25.77
C ILE A 599 -34.17 -26.55 -25.64
N ASN A 600 -35.43 -26.52 -25.19
CA ASN A 600 -36.25 -27.71 -25.03
C ASN A 600 -37.08 -28.07 -26.29
N ARG A 601 -37.05 -27.19 -27.30
CA ARG A 601 -37.76 -27.39 -28.57
C ARG A 601 -37.00 -28.37 -29.47
N PRO A 602 -37.64 -29.40 -30.07
CA PRO A 602 -36.94 -30.35 -30.93
C PRO A 602 -36.22 -29.68 -32.10
N GLY A 603 -34.93 -29.97 -32.28
CA GLY A 603 -34.07 -29.36 -33.30
C GLY A 603 -33.39 -28.06 -32.88
N SER A 604 -33.74 -27.49 -31.71
CA SER A 604 -33.07 -26.33 -31.14
C SER A 604 -31.70 -26.69 -30.55
N GLU A 605 -30.69 -25.89 -30.89
CA GLU A 605 -29.37 -25.93 -30.28
C GLU A 605 -28.90 -24.50 -29.98
N SER A 606 -28.23 -24.30 -28.85
CA SER A 606 -27.57 -23.04 -28.53
C SER A 606 -26.21 -23.23 -27.86
N ALA A 607 -25.36 -22.22 -28.00
CA ALA A 607 -24.08 -22.08 -27.34
C ALA A 607 -23.84 -20.61 -27.00
N TYR A 608 -22.94 -20.34 -26.07
CA TYR A 608 -22.65 -18.99 -25.61
C TYR A 608 -21.15 -18.78 -25.37
N LYS A 609 -20.73 -17.53 -25.40
CA LYS A 609 -19.40 -17.08 -24.98
C LYS A 609 -19.56 -15.77 -24.19
N VAL A 610 -18.91 -15.70 -23.04
CA VAL A 610 -18.77 -14.47 -22.24
C VAL A 610 -17.28 -14.19 -22.10
N GLY A 611 -16.86 -12.98 -22.43
CA GLY A 611 -15.48 -12.52 -22.30
C GLY A 611 -15.13 -12.05 -20.89
N PRO A 612 -13.84 -11.73 -20.62
CA PRO A 612 -13.46 -11.08 -19.39
C PRO A 612 -14.14 -9.70 -19.26
N LEU A 613 -14.41 -9.28 -18.02
CA LEU A 613 -14.74 -7.88 -17.77
C LEU A 613 -13.48 -7.05 -17.99
N ARG A 614 -13.62 -5.95 -18.74
CA ARG A 614 -12.55 -4.98 -18.99
C ARG A 614 -12.99 -3.60 -18.57
N CYS A 615 -12.28 -3.01 -17.62
CA CYS A 615 -12.52 -1.65 -17.18
C CYS A 615 -11.30 -0.77 -17.46
N HIS A 616 -11.55 0.49 -17.87
CA HIS A 616 -10.60 1.40 -18.49
C HIS A 616 -10.72 2.83 -17.94
N GLY A 617 -9.57 3.51 -17.83
CA GLY A 617 -9.48 4.89 -17.33
C GLY A 617 -9.76 5.00 -15.82
N ASP A 618 -9.71 6.22 -15.31
CA ASP A 618 -10.00 6.54 -13.91
C ASP A 618 -10.73 7.88 -13.87
N LYS A 619 -12.04 7.86 -13.61
CA LYS A 619 -12.86 9.08 -13.55
C LYS A 619 -12.33 10.05 -12.48
N ASN A 620 -11.72 9.55 -11.41
CA ASN A 620 -11.24 10.39 -10.32
C ASN A 620 -9.95 11.13 -10.67
N ILE A 621 -9.07 10.57 -11.52
CA ILE A 621 -7.77 11.20 -11.84
C ILE A 621 -7.89 12.35 -12.85
N TRP A 622 -8.89 12.28 -13.73
CA TRP A 622 -9.14 13.27 -14.79
C TRP A 622 -10.06 14.41 -14.38
N ASN A 623 -10.92 14.17 -13.41
CA ASN A 623 -11.81 15.15 -12.79
C ASN A 623 -11.02 16.39 -12.32
N ALA A 624 -11.06 17.45 -13.14
CA ALA A 624 -10.23 18.63 -13.02
C ALA A 624 -11.01 19.93 -13.27
N ALA A 625 -10.49 21.02 -12.72
CA ALA A 625 -10.98 22.37 -12.92
C ALA A 625 -9.82 23.35 -13.13
N PHE A 626 -9.95 24.20 -14.14
CA PHE A 626 -9.02 25.28 -14.46
C PHE A 626 -9.55 26.63 -13.98
N PHE A 627 -8.78 27.33 -13.15
CA PHE A 627 -9.11 28.63 -12.59
C PHE A 627 -8.42 29.73 -13.41
N ASP A 628 -9.19 30.46 -14.23
CA ASP A 628 -8.64 31.44 -15.18
C ASP A 628 -8.19 32.75 -14.51
N LYS A 629 -8.82 33.08 -13.37
CA LYS A 629 -8.66 34.33 -12.60
C LYS A 629 -8.49 34.04 -11.11
N GLU A 630 -7.67 34.86 -10.43
CA GLU A 630 -7.46 34.83 -8.98
C GLU A 630 -8.74 35.12 -8.15
N THR A 631 -9.81 35.62 -8.78
CA THR A 631 -11.10 35.88 -8.11
C THR A 631 -12.07 34.70 -8.17
N SER A 632 -11.74 33.65 -8.94
CA SER A 632 -12.59 32.49 -9.19
C SER A 632 -12.48 31.46 -8.06
N TYR A 633 -13.57 30.76 -7.77
CA TYR A 633 -13.58 29.68 -6.78
C TYR A 633 -14.73 28.71 -7.05
N LEU A 634 -14.54 27.43 -6.75
CA LEU A 634 -15.61 26.46 -6.58
C LEU A 634 -16.04 26.48 -5.11
N HIS A 635 -17.34 26.26 -4.84
CA HIS A 635 -17.85 26.08 -3.49
C HIS A 635 -18.67 24.80 -3.38
N PHE A 636 -18.49 24.03 -2.30
CA PHE A 636 -19.26 22.82 -2.00
C PHE A 636 -20.01 22.97 -0.66
N PRO A 637 -21.22 22.40 -0.51
CA PRO A 637 -21.90 22.35 0.78
C PRO A 637 -21.14 21.46 1.76
N THR A 638 -21.00 21.90 3.01
CA THR A 638 -20.35 21.16 4.10
C THR A 638 -21.14 21.35 5.41
N PHE A 639 -20.82 20.54 6.43
CA PHE A 639 -21.68 20.19 7.57
C PHE A 639 -21.76 21.26 8.70
N HIS A 640 -22.20 20.94 9.94
CA HIS A 640 -22.80 21.90 10.90
C HIS A 640 -21.95 22.33 12.13
N GLY A 641 -21.95 23.64 12.45
CA GLY A 641 -21.30 24.27 13.64
C GLY A 641 -20.84 25.73 13.36
N GLU A 642 -19.89 26.30 14.14
CA GLU A 642 -19.23 27.61 13.88
C GLU A 642 -17.72 27.64 14.26
N LEU A 643 -16.98 28.67 13.81
CA LEU A 643 -15.61 29.12 14.16
C LEU A 643 -14.34 28.33 13.73
N ASN A 644 -14.32 27.01 13.55
CA ASN A 644 -13.08 26.28 13.15
C ASN A 644 -12.75 26.42 11.65
N PHE A 645 -11.47 26.24 11.26
CA PHE A 645 -11.05 26.26 9.85
C PHE A 645 -9.98 25.21 9.48
N ILE A 646 -9.91 24.91 8.17
CA ILE A 646 -8.83 24.19 7.50
C ILE A 646 -8.49 24.91 6.20
N ARG A 647 -7.20 25.02 5.84
CA ARG A 647 -6.72 25.75 4.66
C ARG A 647 -5.41 25.17 4.18
N ILE A 648 -5.32 24.90 2.87
CA ILE A 648 -4.07 24.60 2.17
C ILE A 648 -3.83 25.76 1.21
N GLU A 649 -2.61 26.33 1.21
CA GLU A 649 -2.23 27.41 0.31
C GLU A 649 -0.78 27.28 -0.18
N LEU A 650 -0.54 27.75 -1.41
CA LEU A 650 0.80 27.98 -1.93
C LEU A 650 1.28 29.33 -1.39
N SER A 651 2.11 29.31 -0.34
CA SER A 651 2.53 30.50 0.42
C SER A 651 3.62 31.28 -0.32
N SER A 652 4.48 30.58 -1.07
CA SER A 652 5.41 31.12 -2.06
C SER A 652 5.51 30.15 -3.25
N ASP A 653 6.17 30.57 -4.33
CA ASP A 653 6.54 29.73 -5.48
C ASP A 653 7.09 28.35 -5.10
N ASN A 654 7.89 28.25 -4.04
CA ASN A 654 8.49 27.01 -3.55
C ASN A 654 7.87 26.42 -2.26
N GLU A 655 6.78 26.97 -1.69
CA GLU A 655 6.30 26.54 -0.35
C GLU A 655 4.78 26.30 -0.28
N VAL A 656 4.38 25.10 0.13
CA VAL A 656 3.00 24.76 0.46
C VAL A 656 2.82 24.79 1.97
N LEU A 657 1.76 25.46 2.41
CA LEU A 657 1.33 25.60 3.80
C LEU A 657 -0.01 24.91 4.01
N PHE A 658 -0.06 24.02 5.00
CA PHE A 658 -1.29 23.46 5.57
C PHE A 658 -1.54 24.13 6.93
N SER A 659 -2.70 24.76 7.11
CA SER A 659 -3.06 25.49 8.32
C SER A 659 -4.48 25.14 8.78
N PHE A 660 -4.68 25.00 10.09
CA PHE A 660 -5.97 24.61 10.67
C PHE A 660 -6.13 25.11 12.11
N ASP A 661 -7.37 25.28 12.57
CA ASP A 661 -7.69 25.58 13.97
C ASP A 661 -8.83 24.67 14.44
N VAL A 662 -8.67 24.12 15.64
CA VAL A 662 -9.59 23.18 16.32
C VAL A 662 -10.13 23.74 17.65
N GLY A 663 -9.99 25.05 17.88
CA GLY A 663 -10.37 25.74 19.12
C GLY A 663 -9.20 26.01 20.08
N ASN A 664 -8.01 25.49 19.77
CA ASN A 664 -6.77 25.74 20.53
C ASN A 664 -5.89 26.84 19.90
N GLY A 665 -6.35 27.47 18.81
CA GLY A 665 -5.58 28.40 18.00
C GLY A 665 -4.98 27.74 16.74
N PRO A 666 -4.53 28.56 15.78
CA PRO A 666 -4.07 28.07 14.49
C PRO A 666 -2.73 27.33 14.59
N LEU A 667 -2.68 26.14 13.99
CA LEU A 667 -1.48 25.33 13.78
C LEU A 667 -1.14 25.27 12.30
N GLU A 668 0.14 25.08 11.99
CA GLU A 668 0.69 25.15 10.63
C GLU A 668 1.73 24.06 10.37
N VAL A 669 1.68 23.45 9.18
CA VAL A 669 2.66 22.49 8.65
C VAL A 669 3.12 22.98 7.29
N ARG A 670 4.43 23.05 7.05
CA ARG A 670 5.02 23.64 5.83
C ARG A 670 5.95 22.64 5.14
N VAL A 671 5.86 22.57 3.82
CA VAL A 671 6.82 21.83 2.97
C VAL A 671 7.39 22.81 1.95
N LYS A 672 8.72 22.89 1.90
CA LYS A 672 9.47 23.73 0.97
C LYS A 672 10.20 22.86 -0.06
N ALA A 673 9.97 23.14 -1.33
CA ALA A 673 10.60 22.47 -2.46
C ALA A 673 11.89 23.20 -2.89
N ASP A 674 12.86 22.44 -3.40
CA ASP A 674 14.11 22.98 -3.95
C ASP A 674 13.89 23.75 -5.27
N ALA A 675 12.84 23.39 -6.02
CA ALA A 675 12.42 24.04 -7.26
C ALA A 675 11.03 24.68 -7.10
N PRO A 676 10.69 25.71 -7.92
CA PRO A 676 9.36 26.30 -7.93
C PRO A 676 8.27 25.31 -8.35
N LEU A 677 7.12 25.38 -7.68
CA LEU A 677 5.93 24.55 -7.88
C LEU A 677 4.91 25.19 -8.86
N ASN A 678 5.26 26.32 -9.45
CA ASN A 678 4.48 27.06 -10.45
C ASN A 678 5.08 26.89 -11.86
N ASP A 679 5.54 25.67 -12.17
CA ASP A 679 6.35 25.33 -13.35
C ASP A 679 5.53 24.72 -14.53
N ASP A 680 4.20 24.88 -14.50
CA ASP A 680 3.23 24.30 -15.44
C ASP A 680 3.19 22.76 -15.44
N ARG A 681 3.59 22.12 -14.34
CA ARG A 681 3.47 20.66 -14.13
C ARG A 681 2.50 20.29 -13.01
N TRP A 682 2.01 19.05 -13.07
CA TRP A 682 1.15 18.47 -12.05
C TRP A 682 1.92 18.06 -10.79
N HIS A 683 1.74 18.81 -9.71
CA HIS A 683 2.18 18.45 -8.36
C HIS A 683 1.10 17.69 -7.57
N ARG A 684 1.50 16.77 -6.70
CA ARG A 684 0.63 16.00 -5.79
C ARG A 684 0.76 16.56 -4.37
N VAL A 685 -0.34 17.01 -3.76
CA VAL A 685 -0.35 17.48 -2.36
C VAL A 685 -1.21 16.55 -1.52
N ARG A 686 -0.64 15.97 -0.46
CA ARG A 686 -1.35 15.15 0.54
C ARG A 686 -1.24 15.83 1.90
N ALA A 687 -2.38 16.27 2.44
CA ALA A 687 -2.48 16.80 3.79
C ALA A 687 -3.37 15.86 4.62
N GLU A 688 -2.91 15.45 5.79
CA GLU A 688 -3.64 14.58 6.72
C GLU A 688 -3.65 15.25 8.10
N ARG A 689 -4.75 15.10 8.85
CA ARG A 689 -4.79 15.46 10.27
C ARG A 689 -5.53 14.38 11.02
N ASN A 690 -4.79 13.57 11.76
CA ASN A 690 -5.31 12.49 12.58
C ASN A 690 -5.23 12.87 14.08
N ILE A 691 -5.48 11.90 14.96
CA ILE A 691 -5.50 12.09 16.42
C ILE A 691 -4.08 12.23 17.04
N LYS A 692 -3.02 11.88 16.30
CA LYS A 692 -1.63 11.92 16.75
C LYS A 692 -0.84 13.08 16.17
N GLU A 693 -1.05 13.40 14.89
CA GLU A 693 -0.33 14.46 14.19
C GLU A 693 -1.14 15.05 13.02
N ALA A 694 -0.73 16.23 12.58
CA ALA A 694 -1.00 16.75 11.25
C ALA A 694 0.23 16.54 10.37
N SER A 695 0.04 16.15 9.12
CA SER A 695 1.11 15.91 8.15
C SER A 695 0.83 16.57 6.80
N LEU A 696 1.90 16.96 6.11
CA LEU A 696 1.87 17.51 4.77
C LEU A 696 2.99 16.89 3.93
N GLN A 697 2.64 16.38 2.76
CA GLN A 697 3.55 15.88 1.74
C GLN A 697 3.26 16.57 0.41
N VAL A 698 4.33 16.95 -0.30
CA VAL A 698 4.28 17.52 -1.65
C VAL A 698 5.15 16.64 -2.54
N ASP A 699 4.57 16.14 -3.62
CA ASP A 699 5.16 15.12 -4.51
C ASP A 699 5.73 13.92 -3.71
N GLU A 700 6.98 13.56 -3.98
CA GLU A 700 7.74 12.54 -3.26
C GLU A 700 8.77 13.17 -2.29
N LEU A 701 8.57 14.45 -1.90
CA LEU A 701 9.39 15.11 -0.86
C LEU A 701 9.13 14.49 0.53
N PRO A 702 10.06 14.64 1.49
CA PRO A 702 9.86 14.17 2.85
C PRO A 702 8.63 14.82 3.50
N THR A 703 7.75 13.99 4.07
CA THR A 703 6.56 14.44 4.80
C THR A 703 6.96 15.29 6.01
N ALA A 704 6.43 16.51 6.09
CA ALA A 704 6.50 17.34 7.28
C ALA A 704 5.36 16.96 8.25
N THR A 705 5.64 16.90 9.55
CA THR A 705 4.64 16.56 10.57
C THR A 705 4.64 17.56 11.74
N GLN A 706 3.50 17.67 12.42
CA GLN A 706 3.28 18.47 13.61
C GLN A 706 2.43 17.66 14.59
N GLU A 707 2.98 17.35 15.77
CA GLU A 707 2.27 16.58 16.81
C GLU A 707 0.98 17.28 17.27
N ALA A 708 -0.04 16.48 17.54
CA ALA A 708 -1.33 16.95 18.06
C ALA A 708 -1.23 17.31 19.55
N PRO A 709 -1.87 18.41 20.02
CA PRO A 709 -1.88 18.78 21.42
C PRO A 709 -2.55 17.72 22.31
N ALA A 710 -1.93 17.39 23.45
CA ALA A 710 -2.43 16.36 24.38
C ALA A 710 -3.84 16.65 24.94
N ASP A 711 -4.15 17.93 25.19
CA ASP A 711 -5.44 18.41 25.68
C ASP A 711 -6.35 18.94 24.53
N GLY A 712 -6.09 18.52 23.29
CA GLY A 712 -6.72 19.08 22.09
C GLY A 712 -8.06 18.46 21.71
N HIS A 713 -8.96 19.27 21.13
CA HIS A 713 -10.16 18.77 20.48
C HIS A 713 -9.81 17.83 19.31
N ILE A 714 -10.10 16.55 19.48
CA ILE A 714 -9.81 15.51 18.48
C ILE A 714 -10.73 15.57 17.25
N HIS A 715 -11.88 16.23 17.31
CA HIS A 715 -12.78 16.43 16.18
C HIS A 715 -12.74 17.87 15.66
N LEU A 716 -12.35 18.04 14.40
CA LEU A 716 -12.45 19.30 13.67
C LEU A 716 -13.89 19.47 13.15
N GLN A 717 -14.68 20.33 13.79
CA GLN A 717 -16.06 20.62 13.36
C GLN A 717 -16.05 21.78 12.35
N LEU A 718 -16.14 21.48 11.04
CA LEU A 718 -16.06 22.45 9.92
C LEU A 718 -17.42 22.78 9.30
N ASN A 719 -17.71 24.08 9.19
CA ASN A 719 -19.09 24.54 9.10
C ASN A 719 -19.33 25.72 8.15
N SER A 720 -18.27 26.28 7.60
CA SER A 720 -18.33 27.08 6.39
C SER A 720 -18.49 26.18 5.17
N GLN A 721 -18.93 26.75 4.04
CA GLN A 721 -18.79 26.09 2.74
C GLN A 721 -17.30 25.81 2.45
N LEU A 722 -17.00 24.68 1.82
CA LEU A 722 -15.66 24.39 1.33
C LEU A 722 -15.41 25.21 0.07
N PHE A 723 -14.37 26.06 0.09
CA PHE A 723 -13.93 26.86 -1.06
C PHE A 723 -12.66 26.28 -1.66
N ILE A 724 -12.63 26.10 -2.99
CA ILE A 724 -11.48 25.61 -3.76
C ILE A 724 -11.14 26.66 -4.82
N GLY A 725 -9.86 26.95 -5.01
CA GLY A 725 -9.38 27.99 -5.95
C GLY A 725 -9.38 29.41 -5.36
N GLY A 726 -10.01 29.65 -4.22
CA GLY A 726 -10.04 30.96 -3.59
C GLY A 726 -10.85 30.95 -2.30
N THR A 727 -11.25 32.12 -1.83
CA THR A 727 -12.08 32.29 -0.62
C THR A 727 -13.28 33.20 -0.89
N ALA A 728 -14.24 33.23 0.03
CA ALA A 728 -15.43 34.08 -0.06
C ALA A 728 -15.11 35.59 -0.23
N SER A 729 -13.93 36.06 0.17
CA SER A 729 -13.52 37.48 0.04
C SER A 729 -13.04 37.86 -1.36
N ARG A 730 -12.72 36.88 -2.23
CA ARG A 730 -12.30 37.07 -3.64
C ARG A 730 -11.09 37.99 -3.87
N GLN A 731 -10.23 38.22 -2.87
CA GLN A 731 -9.13 39.20 -3.00
C GLN A 731 -7.81 38.64 -3.53
N LYS A 732 -7.54 37.35 -3.32
CA LYS A 732 -6.42 36.60 -3.90
C LYS A 732 -6.76 35.11 -3.84
N GLY A 733 -6.64 34.42 -4.96
CA GLY A 733 -6.97 33.01 -5.12
C GLY A 733 -5.96 32.32 -6.02
N PHE A 734 -6.07 30.99 -6.08
CA PHE A 734 -5.25 30.15 -6.92
C PHE A 734 -5.66 30.27 -8.39
N ARG A 735 -4.66 30.37 -9.26
CA ARG A 735 -4.81 30.42 -10.71
C ARG A 735 -3.96 29.30 -11.31
N GLY A 736 -4.55 28.49 -12.18
CA GLY A 736 -3.98 27.20 -12.59
C GLY A 736 -5.01 26.08 -12.45
N CYS A 737 -4.57 24.83 -12.34
CA CYS A 737 -5.47 23.68 -12.33
C CYS A 737 -5.46 22.90 -11.01
N VAL A 738 -6.63 22.39 -10.62
CA VAL A 738 -6.80 21.42 -9.53
C VAL A 738 -7.49 20.18 -10.11
N ARG A 739 -7.01 18.98 -9.79
CA ARG A 739 -7.64 17.71 -10.18
C ARG A 739 -7.61 16.70 -9.05
N ALA A 740 -8.40 15.63 -9.19
CA ALA A 740 -8.40 14.46 -8.30
C ALA A 740 -8.59 14.82 -6.81
N LEU A 741 -9.33 15.90 -6.54
CA LEU A 741 -9.54 16.41 -5.18
C LEU A 741 -10.39 15.43 -4.36
N LYS A 742 -9.80 14.92 -3.28
CA LYS A 742 -10.42 14.02 -2.31
C LYS A 742 -10.42 14.64 -0.93
N LEU A 743 -11.52 14.47 -0.20
CA LEU A 743 -11.69 14.92 1.18
C LEU A 743 -12.29 13.77 1.98
N ASN A 744 -11.56 13.26 2.98
CA ASN A 744 -11.96 12.12 3.80
C ASN A 744 -12.45 10.91 2.97
N GLY A 745 -11.69 10.52 1.96
CA GLY A 745 -12.03 9.44 1.01
C GLY A 745 -13.05 9.82 -0.08
N VAL A 746 -13.85 10.88 0.11
CA VAL A 746 -14.85 11.31 -0.88
C VAL A 746 -14.21 12.12 -2.00
N THR A 747 -14.38 11.69 -3.25
CA THR A 747 -13.96 12.46 -4.44
C THR A 747 -15.02 13.53 -4.77
N LEU A 748 -14.60 14.78 -4.90
CA LEU A 748 -15.50 15.89 -5.25
C LEU A 748 -15.51 16.11 -6.77
N ASP A 749 -16.68 16.05 -7.41
CA ASP A 749 -16.82 16.27 -8.87
C ASP A 749 -16.58 17.76 -9.21
N LEU A 750 -15.34 18.06 -9.59
CA LEU A 750 -14.85 19.39 -9.94
C LEU A 750 -15.38 19.81 -11.31
N GLU A 751 -15.43 18.90 -12.28
CA GLU A 751 -15.91 19.20 -13.63
C GLU A 751 -17.38 19.62 -13.64
N ALA A 752 -18.27 18.85 -13.00
CA ALA A 752 -19.68 19.19 -12.93
C ALA A 752 -19.88 20.54 -12.25
N ARG A 753 -19.04 20.86 -11.25
CA ARG A 753 -19.10 22.14 -10.53
C ARG A 753 -18.53 23.31 -11.34
N ALA A 754 -17.45 23.10 -12.08
CA ALA A 754 -16.82 24.08 -12.95
C ALA A 754 -17.74 24.49 -14.10
N ARG A 755 -18.41 23.54 -14.76
CA ARG A 755 -19.40 23.82 -15.83
C ARG A 755 -20.55 24.75 -15.39
N MET A 756 -20.81 24.86 -14.09
CA MET A 756 -21.82 25.76 -13.50
C MET A 756 -21.24 27.05 -12.88
N THR A 757 -19.92 27.26 -12.91
CA THR A 757 -19.24 28.33 -12.15
C THR A 757 -18.48 29.28 -13.09
N PRO A 758 -18.91 30.55 -13.25
CA PRO A 758 -18.23 31.51 -14.12
C PRO A 758 -16.78 31.77 -13.67
N GLY A 759 -15.83 31.71 -14.60
CA GLY A 759 -14.39 31.87 -14.32
C GLY A 759 -13.70 30.58 -13.84
N VAL A 760 -14.36 29.44 -13.95
CA VAL A 760 -13.74 28.12 -13.82
C VAL A 760 -14.15 27.27 -15.01
N GLU A 761 -13.18 26.66 -15.69
CA GLU A 761 -13.42 25.76 -16.81
C GLU A 761 -13.24 24.29 -16.37
N ALA A 762 -13.95 23.36 -17.02
CA ALA A 762 -13.87 21.94 -16.70
C ALA A 762 -12.74 21.27 -17.51
N GLY A 763 -11.99 20.38 -16.87
CA GLY A 763 -10.76 19.83 -17.42
C GLY A 763 -9.56 20.76 -17.20
N CYS A 764 -8.39 20.34 -17.71
CA CYS A 764 -7.18 21.16 -17.73
C CYS A 764 -6.20 20.61 -18.79
N PRO A 765 -5.73 21.43 -19.75
CA PRO A 765 -4.67 21.04 -20.69
C PRO A 765 -3.29 21.02 -20.01
N GLY A 766 -2.29 20.40 -20.64
CA GLY A 766 -0.91 20.36 -20.12
C GLY A 766 -0.47 18.97 -19.65
N HIS A 767 -1.09 17.91 -20.16
CA HIS A 767 -0.66 16.55 -19.89
C HIS A 767 0.71 16.29 -20.53
N CYS A 768 0.96 16.75 -21.75
CA CYS A 768 2.26 16.58 -22.41
C CYS A 768 3.39 17.46 -21.87
N SER A 769 3.12 18.60 -21.21
CA SER A 769 4.17 19.35 -20.48
C SER A 769 4.63 18.58 -19.23
N SER A 770 3.68 17.99 -18.49
CA SER A 770 3.96 17.19 -17.29
C SER A 770 4.57 15.82 -17.59
N TYR A 771 4.04 15.10 -18.59
CA TYR A 771 4.30 13.68 -18.83
C TYR A 771 5.02 13.36 -20.14
N GLY A 772 5.30 14.36 -20.99
CA GLY A 772 5.90 14.14 -22.30
C GLY A 772 7.29 13.48 -22.25
N SER A 773 8.03 13.67 -21.16
CA SER A 773 9.31 12.99 -20.90
C SER A 773 9.19 11.48 -20.70
N LEU A 774 7.99 10.96 -20.39
CA LEU A 774 7.73 9.53 -20.32
C LEU A 774 7.74 8.87 -21.71
N CYS A 775 7.58 9.63 -22.81
CA CYS A 775 7.67 9.11 -24.16
C CYS A 775 9.14 8.87 -24.58
N GLN A 776 9.61 7.64 -24.39
CA GLN A 776 10.99 7.23 -24.66
C GLN A 776 11.25 7.02 -26.17
N HIS A 777 12.52 6.80 -26.54
CA HIS A 777 12.95 6.39 -27.89
C HIS A 777 12.34 7.21 -29.04
N GLN A 778 12.25 8.53 -28.86
CA GLN A 778 11.66 9.50 -29.79
C GLN A 778 10.15 9.28 -30.08
N GLY A 779 9.41 8.68 -29.14
CA GLY A 779 7.97 8.74 -29.14
C GLY A 779 7.46 10.17 -28.97
N ARG A 780 6.43 10.56 -29.73
CA ARG A 780 5.84 11.90 -29.64
C ARG A 780 4.68 11.89 -28.66
N CYS A 781 4.72 12.73 -27.62
CA CYS A 781 3.55 12.94 -26.77
C CYS A 781 2.41 13.62 -27.55
N LEU A 782 1.20 13.10 -27.40
CA LEU A 782 -0.03 13.64 -27.98
C LEU A 782 -1.07 13.85 -26.87
N GLU A 783 -1.51 15.10 -26.73
CA GLU A 783 -2.53 15.56 -25.78
C GLU A 783 -3.89 14.93 -26.10
N GLN A 784 -4.67 14.58 -25.07
CA GLN A 784 -6.05 14.13 -25.16
C GLN A 784 -6.90 14.89 -24.11
N PRO A 785 -8.23 14.99 -24.26
CA PRO A 785 -9.07 15.81 -23.37
C PRO A 785 -9.03 15.41 -21.88
N SER A 786 -8.72 14.15 -21.62
CA SER A 786 -8.59 13.51 -20.30
C SER A 786 -7.44 12.51 -20.32
N SER A 787 -6.33 12.80 -21.02
CA SER A 787 -5.16 11.89 -21.10
C SER A 787 -3.98 12.45 -21.91
N PHE A 788 -2.88 11.70 -21.93
CA PHE A 788 -1.87 11.79 -22.98
C PHE A 788 -1.55 10.37 -23.48
N HIS A 789 -1.04 10.28 -24.70
CA HIS A 789 -0.48 9.05 -25.25
C HIS A 789 0.83 9.34 -26.00
N CYS A 790 1.74 8.36 -25.99
CA CYS A 790 2.96 8.42 -26.79
C CYS A 790 2.71 7.79 -28.16
N ASP A 791 2.72 8.60 -29.22
CA ASP A 791 2.77 8.08 -30.58
C ASP A 791 4.16 7.51 -30.86
N CYS A 792 4.21 6.18 -30.90
CA CYS A 792 5.41 5.43 -31.25
C CYS A 792 5.53 5.18 -32.77
N SER A 793 4.67 5.71 -33.63
CA SER A 793 4.61 5.39 -35.08
C SER A 793 5.97 5.47 -35.77
N GLN A 794 6.72 6.54 -35.53
CA GLN A 794 8.05 6.81 -36.10
C GLN A 794 9.22 6.18 -35.31
N SER A 795 8.91 5.54 -34.17
CA SER A 795 9.89 4.82 -33.35
C SER A 795 9.97 3.34 -33.73
N ALA A 796 11.15 2.74 -33.57
CA ALA A 796 11.34 1.29 -33.69
C ALA A 796 10.81 0.50 -32.49
N PHE A 797 10.38 1.21 -31.44
CA PHE A 797 9.81 0.67 -30.21
C PHE A 797 8.28 0.74 -30.22
N THR A 798 7.65 0.10 -29.24
CA THR A 798 6.20 0.01 -29.01
C THR A 798 5.93 0.11 -27.51
N GLY A 799 4.70 -0.15 -27.05
CA GLY A 799 4.33 -0.01 -25.63
C GLY A 799 3.66 1.32 -25.33
N ALA A 800 3.37 1.55 -24.06
CA ALA A 800 2.68 2.76 -23.58
C ALA A 800 3.56 4.02 -23.73
N PHE A 801 4.87 3.82 -23.57
CA PHE A 801 5.89 4.85 -23.44
C PHE A 801 6.97 4.72 -24.52
N CYS A 802 6.69 3.97 -25.59
CA CYS A 802 7.66 3.59 -26.62
C CYS A 802 8.91 2.92 -26.02
N ASP A 803 8.69 2.10 -24.99
CA ASP A 803 9.65 1.39 -24.14
C ASP A 803 9.91 -0.05 -24.62
N ARG A 804 8.92 -0.68 -25.28
CA ARG A 804 8.95 -2.09 -25.66
C ARG A 804 9.64 -2.30 -27.01
N GLU A 805 10.83 -2.87 -26.93
CA GLU A 805 11.66 -3.22 -28.09
C GLU A 805 10.96 -4.17 -29.07
N VAL A 806 11.10 -3.94 -30.38
CA VAL A 806 10.53 -4.82 -31.43
C VAL A 806 11.64 -5.66 -32.07
N SER A 807 11.61 -6.96 -31.80
CA SER A 807 12.62 -7.94 -32.25
C SER A 807 12.04 -9.16 -32.97
N ALA A 808 12.83 -9.75 -33.87
CA ALA A 808 12.55 -11.05 -34.48
C ALA A 808 13.80 -11.92 -34.64
N SER A 809 13.59 -13.23 -34.58
CA SER A 809 14.57 -14.25 -34.94
C SER A 809 14.54 -14.52 -36.45
N PHE A 810 15.71 -14.51 -37.08
CA PHE A 810 15.93 -14.76 -38.50
C PHE A 810 16.66 -16.10 -38.71
N LYS A 811 16.28 -16.80 -39.78
CA LYS A 811 17.03 -17.93 -40.34
C LYS A 811 17.64 -17.50 -41.69
N SER A 812 18.61 -18.26 -42.20
CA SER A 812 19.26 -18.03 -43.51
C SER A 812 18.32 -17.97 -44.73
N SER A 813 17.06 -18.42 -44.61
CA SER A 813 16.00 -18.29 -45.62
C SER A 813 15.06 -17.09 -45.39
N THR A 814 15.15 -16.41 -44.25
CA THR A 814 14.30 -15.28 -43.86
C THR A 814 14.75 -13.99 -44.55
N SER A 815 13.80 -13.27 -45.14
CA SER A 815 13.97 -11.97 -45.77
C SER A 815 12.79 -11.08 -45.40
N ILE A 816 13.06 -9.82 -45.04
CA ILE A 816 12.05 -8.76 -44.97
C ILE A 816 12.49 -7.67 -45.93
N SER A 817 11.63 -7.29 -46.89
CA SER A 817 11.88 -6.20 -47.82
C SER A 817 10.80 -5.13 -47.66
N TYR A 818 11.17 -3.93 -47.22
CA TYR A 818 10.34 -2.74 -47.23
C TYR A 818 10.57 -1.99 -48.55
N SER A 819 9.52 -1.73 -49.33
CA SER A 819 9.59 -0.99 -50.60
C SER A 819 9.05 0.42 -50.46
N PHE A 820 9.70 1.39 -51.11
CA PHE A 820 9.27 2.80 -51.10
C PHE A 820 8.21 3.12 -52.17
N GLN A 821 7.92 2.18 -53.08
CA GLN A 821 6.85 2.32 -54.08
C GLN A 821 5.54 1.68 -53.58
N GLY A 822 4.43 2.40 -53.76
CA GLY A 822 3.09 1.83 -53.67
C GLY A 822 2.75 0.96 -54.88
N SER A 823 2.08 -0.16 -54.65
CA SER A 823 1.64 -1.09 -55.70
C SER A 823 0.54 -0.50 -56.60
N PRO A 824 0.74 -0.36 -57.92
CA PRO A 824 -0.26 0.21 -58.82
C PRO A 824 -1.17 -0.86 -59.46
N GLU A 825 -1.79 -1.75 -58.66
CA GLU A 825 -2.75 -2.74 -59.16
C GLU A 825 -3.96 -2.92 -58.22
N ARG A 826 -4.91 -1.97 -58.26
CA ARG A 826 -6.37 -2.13 -58.04
C ARG A 826 -7.07 -0.77 -57.87
N ALA A 827 -7.21 -0.04 -58.98
CA ALA A 827 -8.09 1.14 -59.06
C ALA A 827 -8.75 1.20 -60.45
N VAL A 828 -9.72 0.30 -60.68
CA VAL A 828 -10.62 0.42 -61.84
C VAL A 828 -11.80 1.28 -61.44
N ASN A 829 -11.96 2.40 -62.16
CA ASN A 829 -13.15 3.25 -62.20
C ASN A 829 -13.59 3.94 -60.89
N GLN A 830 -13.02 5.12 -60.62
CA GLN A 830 -13.85 6.33 -60.48
C GLN A 830 -13.03 7.60 -60.77
N SER A 831 -13.61 8.50 -61.56
CA SER A 831 -12.92 9.62 -62.21
C SER A 831 -13.09 10.93 -61.45
N THR A 832 -12.05 11.38 -60.74
CA THR A 832 -11.84 12.77 -60.33
C THR A 832 -10.33 13.04 -60.10
N ALA A 833 -9.56 13.02 -61.19
CA ALA A 833 -8.13 13.30 -61.15
C ALA A 833 -7.86 14.81 -61.06
N VAL A 834 -7.77 15.35 -59.85
CA VAL A 834 -7.04 16.60 -59.61
C VAL A 834 -5.57 16.24 -59.44
N HIS A 835 -4.70 16.89 -60.20
CA HIS A 835 -3.25 16.62 -60.22
C HIS A 835 -2.61 16.77 -58.83
N LEU A 836 -1.98 15.69 -58.35
CA LEU A 836 -0.87 15.74 -57.40
C LEU A 836 0.34 15.01 -57.99
N SER A 837 0.79 15.49 -59.14
CA SER A 837 2.07 15.11 -59.74
C SER A 837 3.21 15.87 -59.05
N VAL A 838 3.65 15.38 -57.89
CA VAL A 838 4.96 15.72 -57.30
C VAL A 838 5.67 14.40 -56.98
N HIS A 839 6.53 13.96 -57.90
CA HIS A 839 7.54 12.96 -57.55
C HIS A 839 8.53 13.64 -56.60
N SER A 840 8.52 13.26 -55.34
CA SER A 840 9.60 13.60 -54.42
C SER A 840 10.74 12.59 -54.64
N ASP A 841 11.67 12.93 -55.54
CA ASP A 841 13.03 12.39 -55.46
C ASP A 841 13.58 12.80 -54.09
N PHE A 842 13.55 11.87 -53.13
CA PHE A 842 14.17 12.07 -51.83
C PHE A 842 15.70 12.04 -52.01
N SER A 843 16.28 13.20 -52.31
CA SER A 843 17.73 13.42 -52.28
C SER A 843 18.18 13.53 -50.84
N LEU A 844 18.64 12.43 -50.24
CA LEU A 844 19.07 12.42 -48.85
C LEU A 844 20.54 12.82 -48.75
N ARG A 845 20.77 13.94 -48.05
CA ARG A 845 22.11 14.37 -47.62
C ARG A 845 22.50 13.80 -46.25
N ALA A 846 21.54 13.29 -45.49
CA ALA A 846 21.80 12.67 -44.20
C ALA A 846 20.88 11.47 -43.99
N GLU A 847 21.43 10.39 -43.43
CA GLU A 847 20.66 9.22 -43.00
C GLU A 847 21.09 8.73 -41.63
N ASN A 848 20.12 8.28 -40.86
CA ASN A 848 20.31 7.66 -39.55
C ASN A 848 19.80 6.22 -39.60
N VAL A 849 20.71 5.26 -39.40
CA VAL A 849 20.43 3.84 -39.23
C VAL A 849 20.66 3.48 -37.78
N SER A 850 19.68 2.91 -37.10
CA SER A 850 19.90 2.26 -35.81
C SER A 850 19.34 0.85 -35.83
N LEU A 851 20.11 -0.14 -35.36
CA LEU A 851 19.60 -1.48 -35.11
C LEU A 851 20.39 -2.16 -34.01
N SER A 852 19.75 -3.10 -33.33
CA SER A 852 20.41 -4.01 -32.40
C SER A 852 20.34 -5.44 -32.92
N PHE A 853 21.37 -6.25 -32.65
CA PHE A 853 21.45 -7.61 -33.15
C PHE A 853 22.12 -8.56 -32.16
N ARG A 854 21.89 -9.86 -32.37
CA ARG A 854 22.58 -10.95 -31.70
C ARG A 854 22.84 -12.07 -32.69
N THR A 855 24.10 -12.44 -32.90
CA THR A 855 24.48 -13.51 -33.83
C THR A 855 25.82 -14.16 -33.46
N VAL A 856 26.05 -15.36 -34.00
CA VAL A 856 27.35 -16.04 -34.05
C VAL A 856 27.86 -16.21 -35.50
N GLN A 857 27.09 -15.71 -36.48
CA GLN A 857 27.39 -15.86 -37.90
C GLN A 857 28.38 -14.76 -38.37
N THR A 858 29.49 -15.18 -38.98
CA THR A 858 30.41 -14.30 -39.73
C THR A 858 30.91 -14.99 -41.00
N PRO A 859 30.90 -14.31 -42.17
CA PRO A 859 30.31 -13.00 -42.41
C PRO A 859 28.77 -13.01 -42.42
N ALA A 860 28.15 -11.86 -42.18
CA ALA A 860 26.70 -11.71 -42.14
C ALA A 860 26.26 -10.31 -42.57
N LEU A 861 25.18 -10.21 -43.35
CA LEU A 861 24.54 -8.96 -43.77
C LEU A 861 23.37 -8.65 -42.81
N LEU A 862 23.40 -7.50 -42.15
CA LEU A 862 22.38 -7.07 -41.19
C LEU A 862 21.28 -6.22 -41.88
N LEU A 863 21.72 -5.29 -42.73
CA LEU A 863 20.87 -4.33 -43.44
C LEU A 863 21.42 -4.10 -44.85
N TYR A 864 20.54 -4.00 -45.84
CA TYR A 864 20.87 -3.59 -47.20
C TYR A 864 19.82 -2.63 -47.74
N ILE A 865 20.24 -1.44 -48.16
CA ILE A 865 19.40 -0.40 -48.75
C ILE A 865 19.85 -0.22 -50.20
N SER A 866 18.90 -0.15 -51.13
CA SER A 866 19.19 0.03 -52.56
C SER A 866 18.46 1.23 -53.15
N SER A 867 19.07 1.81 -54.18
CA SER A 867 18.53 2.89 -55.01
C SER A 867 18.06 2.37 -56.39
N HIS A 868 17.17 3.14 -57.03
CA HIS A 868 16.88 3.02 -58.46
C HIS A 868 18.06 3.46 -59.35
N TYR A 869 18.93 4.35 -58.86
CA TYR A 869 20.11 4.88 -59.53
C TYR A 869 21.39 4.04 -59.30
N ARG A 870 21.25 2.79 -58.84
CA ARG A 870 22.32 1.78 -58.60
C ARG A 870 23.22 2.03 -57.39
N GLU A 871 23.02 3.12 -56.66
CA GLU A 871 23.62 3.36 -55.34
C GLU A 871 23.10 2.32 -54.30
N TYR A 872 23.90 2.00 -53.29
CA TYR A 872 23.48 1.13 -52.17
C TYR A 872 24.20 1.47 -50.86
N MET A 873 23.61 1.07 -49.73
CA MET A 873 24.22 1.12 -48.40
C MET A 873 24.04 -0.25 -47.74
N ALA A 874 25.11 -0.83 -47.18
CA ALA A 874 25.09 -2.17 -46.59
C ALA A 874 25.81 -2.21 -45.24
N LEU A 875 25.14 -2.74 -44.21
CA LEU A 875 25.75 -2.99 -42.90
C LEU A 875 26.07 -4.49 -42.75
N LEU A 876 27.35 -4.83 -42.67
CA LEU A 876 27.83 -6.21 -42.65
C LEU A 876 28.85 -6.46 -41.52
N LEU A 877 28.87 -7.70 -41.04
CA LEU A 877 29.87 -8.25 -40.13
C LEU A 877 30.85 -9.11 -40.94
N ASN A 878 32.17 -8.90 -40.76
CA ASN A 878 33.21 -9.68 -41.45
C ASN A 878 34.33 -10.10 -40.48
N LYS A 879 35.03 -11.19 -40.82
CA LYS A 879 36.13 -11.78 -40.04
C LYS A 879 37.53 -11.30 -40.46
N GLN A 880 37.66 -10.67 -41.62
CA GLN A 880 38.96 -10.26 -42.18
C GLN A 880 39.15 -8.75 -42.11
N SER A 881 40.30 -8.33 -41.59
CA SER A 881 40.70 -6.93 -41.36
C SER A 881 41.15 -6.20 -42.64
N LYS A 882 40.53 -6.46 -43.80
CA LYS A 882 40.92 -5.84 -45.08
C LYS A 882 39.73 -5.15 -45.77
N PRO A 883 39.93 -3.94 -46.32
CA PRO A 883 38.88 -3.23 -47.03
C PRO A 883 38.64 -3.83 -48.42
N LEU A 884 37.37 -3.97 -48.80
CA LEU A 884 36.95 -4.00 -50.20
C LEU A 884 36.07 -2.78 -50.47
N PHE A 885 36.24 -2.20 -51.65
CA PHE A 885 35.67 -0.90 -52.03
C PHE A 885 34.26 -1.08 -52.62
N PHE A 886 33.26 -0.45 -52.03
CA PHE A 886 32.66 0.79 -52.53
C PHE A 886 31.72 1.34 -51.44
N THR A 887 31.83 2.65 -51.17
CA THR A 887 31.01 3.46 -50.23
C THR A 887 30.83 2.90 -48.81
N THR A 888 31.70 3.38 -47.90
CA THR A 888 31.73 3.18 -46.43
C THR A 888 32.02 1.77 -45.88
N VAL A 889 33.28 1.60 -45.45
CA VAL A 889 33.78 0.48 -44.65
C VAL A 889 33.87 0.92 -43.19
N VAL A 890 33.23 0.17 -42.29
CA VAL A 890 33.50 0.20 -40.85
C VAL A 890 34.69 -0.70 -40.56
N HIS A 891 35.67 -0.23 -39.78
CA HIS A 891 36.86 -1.00 -39.42
C HIS A 891 36.89 -1.38 -37.93
N ASN A 892 37.38 -2.58 -37.62
CA ASN A 892 37.91 -3.00 -36.30
C ASN A 892 37.00 -3.00 -35.05
N PHE A 893 35.84 -3.68 -35.09
CA PHE A 893 35.23 -4.22 -33.87
C PHE A 893 35.51 -5.71 -33.69
N PHE A 894 36.25 -6.05 -32.63
CA PHE A 894 36.57 -7.44 -32.27
C PHE A 894 35.30 -8.24 -31.94
N PHE A 895 35.09 -9.36 -32.63
CA PHE A 895 34.15 -10.42 -32.27
C PHE A 895 32.69 -10.01 -31.94
N LEU A 896 32.08 -9.06 -32.65
CA LEU A 896 30.63 -8.74 -32.49
C LEU A 896 29.68 -9.92 -32.81
N ALA A 897 30.17 -10.98 -33.43
CA ALA A 897 29.46 -12.26 -33.61
C ALA A 897 29.83 -13.26 -32.50
N ASN A 898 29.84 -12.81 -31.25
CA ASN A 898 30.11 -13.57 -30.03
C ASN A 898 28.85 -14.24 -29.43
N GLY A 899 27.66 -14.03 -30.02
CA GLY A 899 26.40 -14.49 -29.47
C GLY A 899 25.87 -13.66 -28.29
N GLN A 900 26.44 -12.48 -28.04
CA GLN A 900 25.90 -11.43 -27.15
C GLN A 900 25.03 -10.45 -27.96
N PHE A 901 24.37 -9.54 -27.25
CA PHE A 901 23.50 -8.52 -27.84
C PHE A 901 24.29 -7.22 -27.99
N HIS A 902 24.27 -6.65 -29.20
CA HIS A 902 24.98 -5.42 -29.54
C HIS A 902 24.02 -4.43 -30.21
N SER A 903 24.20 -3.13 -29.96
CA SER A 903 23.48 -2.06 -30.65
C SER A 903 24.43 -1.25 -31.54
N VAL A 904 23.96 -0.88 -32.73
CA VAL A 904 24.73 -0.12 -33.71
C VAL A 904 23.91 1.04 -34.23
N THR A 905 24.49 2.24 -34.15
CA THR A 905 23.97 3.45 -34.77
C THR A 905 24.97 3.95 -35.81
N VAL A 906 24.50 4.19 -37.03
CA VAL A 906 25.25 4.78 -38.14
C VAL A 906 24.53 6.07 -38.53
N ASN A 907 25.23 7.20 -38.52
CA ASN A 907 24.68 8.48 -38.97
C ASN A 907 25.57 9.07 -40.05
N ARG A 908 25.06 9.16 -41.29
CA ARG A 908 25.70 9.87 -42.39
C ARG A 908 25.19 11.30 -42.46
N ASP A 909 26.10 12.23 -42.71
CA ASP A 909 25.88 13.66 -42.92
C ASP A 909 26.85 14.10 -44.03
N GLY A 910 26.36 14.08 -45.27
CA GLY A 910 27.13 14.32 -46.48
C GLY A 910 28.24 13.29 -46.70
N ASP A 911 29.48 13.76 -46.78
CA ASP A 911 30.69 12.94 -46.90
C ASP A 911 31.12 12.34 -45.56
N ARG A 912 30.51 12.70 -44.43
CA ARG A 912 30.91 12.23 -43.10
C ARG A 912 29.97 11.15 -42.58
N VAL A 913 30.51 10.01 -42.18
CA VAL A 913 29.79 8.94 -41.47
C VAL A 913 30.31 8.82 -40.05
N THR A 914 29.39 8.78 -39.10
CA THR A 914 29.67 8.45 -37.71
C THR A 914 29.09 7.08 -37.36
N LEU A 915 29.87 6.29 -36.63
CA LEU A 915 29.45 4.98 -36.14
C LEU A 915 29.56 4.96 -34.62
N GLN A 916 28.54 4.42 -33.96
CA GLN A 916 28.58 4.05 -32.56
C GLN A 916 28.16 2.59 -32.40
N VAL A 917 28.96 1.80 -31.70
CA VAL A 917 28.65 0.42 -31.30
C VAL A 917 28.56 0.39 -29.78
N ASP A 918 27.41 -0.03 -29.25
CA ASP A 918 27.09 -0.01 -27.82
C ASP A 918 27.36 1.38 -27.18
N GLN A 919 27.97 1.41 -25.99
CA GLN A 919 28.38 2.64 -25.30
C GLN A 919 29.84 3.02 -25.57
N ASN A 920 30.44 2.52 -26.66
CA ASN A 920 31.82 2.86 -27.03
C ASN A 920 31.91 4.25 -27.68
N ASN A 921 33.13 4.77 -27.80
CA ASN A 921 33.41 6.03 -28.47
C ASN A 921 32.88 6.04 -29.91
N ILE A 922 32.39 7.20 -30.35
CA ILE A 922 31.93 7.43 -31.72
C ILE A 922 33.15 7.46 -32.65
N GLU A 923 33.13 6.64 -33.70
CA GLU A 923 34.13 6.64 -34.76
C GLU A 923 33.67 7.48 -35.95
N HIS A 924 34.59 8.21 -36.57
CA HIS A 924 34.32 9.11 -37.69
C HIS A 924 35.06 8.66 -38.95
N PHE A 925 34.36 8.63 -40.07
CA PHE A 925 34.86 8.22 -41.39
C PHE A 925 34.41 9.22 -42.44
N ASN A 926 35.23 9.42 -43.49
CA ASN A 926 34.84 10.22 -44.66
C ASN A 926 34.66 9.32 -45.89
N VAL A 927 33.62 9.59 -46.68
CA VAL A 927 33.26 8.87 -47.91
C VAL A 927 33.84 9.60 -49.13
N THR A 928 34.38 8.85 -50.09
CA THR A 928 35.06 9.40 -51.29
C THR A 928 34.16 9.47 -52.53
N SER A 929 32.83 9.46 -52.36
CA SER A 929 31.82 9.37 -53.42
C SER A 929 30.72 10.42 -53.23
N ASP A 930 29.72 10.42 -54.11
CA ASP A 930 28.62 11.39 -54.11
C ASP A 930 27.97 11.62 -52.73
N VAL A 931 27.69 12.90 -52.48
CA VAL A 931 27.23 13.43 -51.18
C VAL A 931 25.73 13.13 -50.95
N GLU A 932 25.00 12.78 -52.00
CA GLU A 932 23.54 12.60 -52.01
C GLU A 932 23.19 11.15 -52.33
N PHE A 933 22.34 10.53 -51.51
CA PHE A 933 21.81 9.19 -51.75
C PHE A 933 20.39 9.34 -52.30
N ASN A 934 20.21 9.03 -53.58
CA ASN A 934 19.06 9.42 -54.38
C ASN A 934 18.15 8.23 -54.68
N GLY A 935 16.85 8.47 -54.92
CA GLY A 935 15.94 7.48 -55.51
C GLY A 935 15.85 6.14 -54.76
N LEU A 936 15.64 6.17 -53.45
CA LEU A 936 15.46 4.97 -52.60
C LEU A 936 14.44 3.97 -53.18
N LYS A 937 14.86 2.71 -53.32
CA LYS A 937 14.07 1.60 -53.89
C LYS A 937 13.52 0.68 -52.80
N SER A 938 14.40 0.13 -51.96
CA SER A 938 14.00 -0.76 -50.87
C SER A 938 15.04 -0.88 -49.75
N VAL A 939 14.55 -1.23 -48.56
CA VAL A 939 15.34 -1.67 -47.40
C VAL A 939 15.11 -3.17 -47.18
N VAL A 940 16.17 -3.97 -47.13
CA VAL A 940 16.12 -5.43 -46.98
C VAL A 940 16.87 -5.86 -45.71
N LEU A 941 16.23 -6.73 -44.92
CA LEU A 941 16.78 -7.39 -43.73
C LEU A 941 16.92 -8.88 -43.99
N GLY A 942 18.08 -9.44 -43.63
CA GLY A 942 18.36 -10.87 -43.82
C GLY A 942 18.78 -11.22 -45.24
N ARG A 943 18.16 -12.25 -45.83
CA ARG A 943 18.54 -12.74 -47.17
C ARG A 943 18.11 -11.76 -48.26
N CYS A 944 19.04 -11.32 -49.10
CA CYS A 944 18.73 -10.46 -50.25
C CYS A 944 19.03 -11.18 -51.57
N LYS A 945 18.15 -11.01 -52.58
CA LYS A 945 18.40 -11.43 -53.97
C LYS A 945 18.97 -10.24 -54.75
N VAL A 946 20.28 -10.18 -54.84
CA VAL A 946 21.00 -9.14 -55.59
C VAL A 946 21.22 -9.61 -57.03
N ASN A 947 20.95 -8.76 -58.03
CA ASN A 947 21.20 -9.09 -59.43
C ASN A 947 22.72 -9.08 -59.72
N HIS A 948 23.22 -10.14 -60.34
CA HIS A 948 24.65 -10.41 -60.56
C HIS A 948 25.44 -9.42 -61.43
N ILE A 949 24.81 -8.38 -61.97
CA ILE A 949 25.36 -7.63 -63.11
C ILE A 949 26.34 -6.52 -62.66
N GLU A 950 26.19 -5.94 -61.46
CA GLU A 950 26.89 -4.69 -61.09
C GLU A 950 27.33 -4.58 -59.60
N LEU A 951 27.36 -5.67 -58.83
CA LEU A 951 27.85 -5.65 -57.43
C LEU A 951 28.99 -6.65 -57.17
N ASP A 952 29.80 -6.35 -56.15
CA ASP A 952 30.90 -7.19 -55.66
C ASP A 952 30.45 -8.66 -55.47
N PRO A 953 31.10 -9.64 -56.13
CA PRO A 953 30.81 -11.06 -55.96
C PRO A 953 30.81 -11.52 -54.50
N GLU A 954 31.65 -10.94 -53.64
CA GLU A 954 31.72 -11.28 -52.22
C GLU A 954 30.47 -10.78 -51.46
N LEU A 955 29.99 -9.57 -51.76
CA LEU A 955 28.74 -9.05 -51.20
C LEU A 955 27.52 -9.85 -51.68
N VAL A 956 27.46 -10.24 -52.96
CA VAL A 956 26.39 -11.11 -53.50
C VAL A 956 26.38 -12.48 -52.80
N ARG A 957 27.57 -13.04 -52.53
CA ARG A 957 27.73 -14.30 -51.77
C ARG A 957 27.22 -14.18 -50.33
N ILE A 958 27.52 -13.08 -49.64
CA ILE A 958 27.03 -12.83 -48.26
C ILE A 958 25.52 -12.59 -48.26
N ALA A 959 25.01 -11.74 -49.16
CA ALA A 959 23.58 -11.41 -49.28
C ALA A 959 22.70 -12.63 -49.55
N THR A 960 23.17 -13.57 -50.40
CA THR A 960 22.47 -14.82 -50.71
C THR A 960 22.58 -15.89 -49.62
N THR A 961 23.59 -15.80 -48.74
CA THR A 961 23.72 -16.67 -47.56
C THR A 961 22.64 -16.35 -46.51
N GLY A 962 22.25 -15.07 -46.41
CA GLY A 962 21.25 -14.60 -45.45
C GLY A 962 21.76 -14.46 -44.02
N PHE A 963 20.90 -13.97 -43.12
CA PHE A 963 21.23 -13.72 -41.71
C PHE A 963 20.61 -14.79 -40.82
N THR A 964 21.40 -15.32 -39.89
CA THR A 964 20.94 -16.21 -38.81
C THR A 964 21.26 -15.57 -37.48
N GLY A 965 20.24 -15.35 -36.65
CA GLY A 965 20.38 -14.61 -35.39
C GLY A 965 19.10 -13.89 -35.04
N CYS A 966 19.23 -12.78 -34.31
CA CYS A 966 18.12 -11.92 -33.91
C CYS A 966 18.42 -10.48 -34.33
N LEU A 967 17.44 -9.78 -34.91
CA LEU A 967 17.47 -8.34 -35.16
C LEU A 967 16.39 -7.65 -34.33
N SER A 968 16.66 -6.43 -33.92
CA SER A 968 15.83 -5.65 -33.01
C SER A 968 15.98 -4.15 -33.23
N ALA A 969 14.97 -3.38 -32.82
CA ALA A 969 14.95 -1.92 -32.86
C ALA A 969 15.38 -1.32 -34.23
N VAL A 970 15.11 -2.04 -35.34
CA VAL A 970 15.62 -1.69 -36.67
C VAL A 970 14.90 -0.46 -37.23
N ARG A 971 15.67 0.61 -37.46
CA ARG A 971 15.24 1.90 -37.95
C ARG A 971 16.12 2.40 -39.09
N PHE A 972 15.50 3.06 -40.07
CA PHE A 972 16.13 3.85 -41.12
C PHE A 972 15.36 5.18 -41.25
N ASN A 973 16.00 6.29 -40.90
CA ASN A 973 15.39 7.62 -40.80
C ASN A 973 14.12 7.61 -39.91
N SER A 974 12.94 7.80 -40.47
CA SER A 974 11.65 7.72 -39.73
C SER A 974 10.90 6.40 -39.94
N ILE A 975 11.52 5.42 -40.59
CA ILE A 975 10.90 4.13 -40.97
C ILE A 975 11.46 3.02 -40.09
N SER A 976 10.60 2.11 -39.64
CA SER A 976 10.99 0.92 -38.86
C SER A 976 10.58 -0.37 -39.58
N PRO A 977 11.38 -0.88 -40.55
CA PRO A 977 11.00 -1.98 -41.44
C PRO A 977 10.61 -3.27 -40.72
N LEU A 978 11.33 -3.61 -39.65
CA LEU A 978 11.06 -4.80 -38.84
C LEU A 978 9.71 -4.71 -38.12
N LYS A 979 9.38 -3.53 -37.59
CA LYS A 979 8.11 -3.25 -36.91
C LYS A 979 6.93 -3.29 -37.87
N ALA A 980 7.08 -2.70 -39.06
CA ALA A 980 6.07 -2.77 -40.11
C ALA A 980 5.73 -4.23 -40.50
N ALA A 981 6.74 -5.06 -40.73
CA ALA A 981 6.58 -6.47 -41.10
C ALA A 981 5.98 -7.37 -39.98
N LEU A 982 6.13 -6.98 -38.70
CA LEU A 982 5.56 -7.74 -37.58
C LEU A 982 4.12 -7.31 -37.25
N LEU A 983 3.82 -6.00 -37.29
CA LEU A 983 2.58 -5.44 -36.74
C LEU A 983 1.60 -4.89 -37.79
N HIS A 984 2.05 -4.61 -39.02
CA HIS A 984 1.27 -3.95 -40.07
C HIS A 984 1.37 -4.69 -41.39
N ARG A 985 1.19 -6.02 -41.37
CA ARG A 985 1.40 -6.91 -42.53
C ARG A 985 0.51 -6.57 -43.73
N ASP A 986 -0.73 -6.19 -43.49
CA ASP A 986 -1.72 -5.96 -44.55
C ASP A 986 -1.79 -4.50 -45.04
N THR A 987 -1.10 -3.58 -44.34
CA THR A 987 -1.16 -2.12 -44.60
C THR A 987 0.19 -1.47 -44.88
N SER A 988 1.31 -2.15 -44.60
CA SER A 988 2.66 -1.65 -44.90
C SER A 988 3.21 -2.20 -46.22
N PRO A 989 4.10 -1.47 -46.92
CA PRO A 989 4.72 -1.94 -48.15
C PRO A 989 5.87 -2.93 -47.85
N THR A 990 5.60 -3.98 -47.07
CA THR A 990 6.58 -5.00 -46.68
C THR A 990 6.28 -6.35 -47.32
N THR A 991 7.33 -6.98 -47.84
CA THR A 991 7.30 -8.37 -48.35
C THR A 991 8.16 -9.25 -47.44
N ILE A 992 7.56 -10.30 -46.90
CA ILE A 992 8.24 -11.27 -46.02
C ILE A 992 8.42 -12.58 -46.79
N THR A 993 9.62 -13.13 -46.77
CA THR A 993 9.93 -14.44 -47.37
C THR A 993 10.62 -15.32 -46.33
N GLY A 994 10.19 -16.58 -46.21
CA GLY A 994 10.70 -17.51 -45.20
C GLY A 994 10.10 -17.29 -43.80
N PRO A 995 10.51 -18.10 -42.80
CA PRO A 995 9.93 -18.06 -41.47
C PRO A 995 10.43 -16.85 -40.67
N LEU A 996 9.51 -16.04 -40.17
CA LEU A 996 9.79 -14.91 -39.28
C LEU A 996 9.03 -15.11 -37.95
N ILE A 997 9.76 -15.11 -36.83
CA ILE A 997 9.21 -15.35 -35.49
C ILE A 997 9.61 -14.19 -34.59
N GLN A 998 8.64 -13.57 -33.91
CA GLN A 998 8.91 -12.52 -32.94
C GLN A 998 9.76 -13.07 -31.78
N SER A 999 10.72 -12.27 -31.33
CA SER A 999 11.72 -12.67 -30.33
C SER A 999 11.91 -11.53 -29.32
N ARG A 1000 12.70 -11.76 -28.27
CA ARG A 1000 13.17 -10.71 -27.35
C ARG A 1000 14.69 -10.46 -27.47
N CYS A 1001 15.36 -11.14 -28.40
CA CYS A 1001 16.82 -11.18 -28.62
C CYS A 1001 17.74 -11.46 -27.40
N GLY A 1002 17.23 -11.49 -26.17
CA GLY A 1002 18.01 -11.56 -24.95
C GLY A 1002 18.53 -10.22 -24.46
N SER A 1003 17.91 -9.09 -24.83
CA SER A 1003 18.23 -7.80 -24.20
C SER A 1003 17.74 -7.82 -22.75
N THR A 1004 18.67 -7.72 -21.80
CA THR A 1004 18.37 -7.64 -20.35
C THR A 1004 18.07 -6.20 -19.91
N TYR A 1005 17.25 -5.48 -20.69
CA TYR A 1005 16.51 -4.35 -20.15
C TYR A 1005 15.29 -4.91 -19.41
N ALA A 1006 15.55 -5.29 -18.16
CA ALA A 1006 14.53 -5.80 -17.26
C ALA A 1006 13.59 -4.66 -16.84
N GLY A 1007 12.43 -4.56 -17.50
CA GLY A 1007 11.21 -4.34 -16.73
C GLY A 1007 11.08 -5.51 -15.73
N PRO A 1008 10.86 -5.26 -14.43
CA PRO A 1008 11.10 -6.25 -13.40
C PRO A 1008 10.17 -7.47 -13.54
N ALA A 1009 10.74 -8.59 -13.97
CA ALA A 1009 10.13 -9.90 -13.83
C ALA A 1009 10.44 -10.42 -12.41
N ALA A 1010 9.40 -10.87 -11.71
CA ALA A 1010 9.41 -11.26 -10.31
C ALA A 1010 10.61 -12.13 -9.85
N ALA A 1011 11.45 -11.60 -8.95
CA ALA A 1011 11.78 -12.16 -7.64
C ALA A 1011 12.86 -11.33 -6.89
N ASP A 1012 12.65 -11.16 -5.58
CA ASP A 1012 13.59 -10.87 -4.49
C ASP A 1012 14.59 -9.68 -4.52
N THR A 1013 14.26 -8.69 -3.67
CA THR A 1013 15.13 -7.99 -2.71
C THR A 1013 16.58 -7.62 -3.10
N THR A 1014 16.86 -6.32 -3.21
CA THR A 1014 17.69 -5.56 -2.23
C THR A 1014 17.75 -4.05 -2.56
N HIS A 1015 17.92 -3.23 -1.53
CA HIS A 1015 18.00 -1.76 -1.66
C HIS A 1015 19.36 -1.29 -2.19
N THR A 1016 19.38 -0.17 -2.92
CA THR A 1016 20.32 0.94 -2.63
C THR A 1016 19.90 2.25 -3.32
N LEU A 1017 19.78 3.33 -2.55
CA LEU A 1017 19.74 4.69 -3.11
C LEU A 1017 21.16 5.16 -3.42
N SER A 1018 21.34 5.81 -4.57
CA SER A 1018 22.32 6.90 -4.70
C SER A 1018 21.89 7.86 -5.81
N GLY A 1019 21.43 9.04 -5.43
CA GLY A 1019 21.20 10.13 -6.39
C GLY A 1019 22.49 10.88 -6.69
N GLN A 1020 22.56 11.53 -7.85
CA GLN A 1020 23.41 12.69 -8.05
C GLN A 1020 22.80 13.62 -9.10
N SER A 1021 22.72 14.90 -8.73
CA SER A 1021 22.15 15.99 -9.53
C SER A 1021 23.18 16.55 -10.53
N GLY A 1022 22.67 17.05 -11.66
CA GLY A 1022 23.46 17.78 -12.66
C GLY A 1022 22.66 18.95 -13.22
N SER A 1023 23.10 20.17 -12.92
CA SER A 1023 22.45 21.45 -13.24
C SER A 1023 22.87 22.03 -14.61
N VAL A 1024 21.93 22.64 -15.37
CA VAL A 1024 22.20 23.73 -16.33
C VAL A 1024 21.00 24.70 -16.36
N GLU A 1025 21.26 25.98 -16.61
CA GLU A 1025 20.37 27.14 -16.41
C GLU A 1025 19.48 27.55 -17.61
N MET A 1026 18.32 28.12 -17.27
CA MET A 1026 17.61 29.29 -17.84
C MET A 1026 17.71 29.70 -19.33
N GLY A 1027 16.54 30.02 -19.91
CA GLY A 1027 16.41 30.76 -21.18
C GLY A 1027 14.97 31.16 -21.54
N GLU A 1028 14.43 32.20 -20.90
CA GLU A 1028 13.18 32.91 -21.24
C GLU A 1028 13.47 34.22 -22.04
N PRO A 1029 12.47 34.98 -22.54
CA PRO A 1029 11.20 34.63 -23.20
C PRO A 1029 10.95 35.51 -24.46
N LEU A 1030 9.77 35.43 -25.11
CA LEU A 1030 9.03 36.65 -25.47
C LEU A 1030 7.53 36.42 -25.74
N VAL A 1031 6.75 37.46 -25.44
CA VAL A 1031 5.28 37.53 -25.44
C VAL A 1031 4.76 38.25 -26.69
N ASN A 1032 3.53 37.96 -27.14
CA ASN A 1032 2.58 39.01 -27.54
C ASN A 1032 1.13 38.54 -27.60
N ALA A 1033 0.24 39.35 -27.02
CA ALA A 1033 -1.21 39.18 -27.02
C ALA A 1033 -1.89 40.32 -27.78
N ILE A 1034 -3.08 40.08 -28.34
CA ILE A 1034 -3.96 41.15 -28.87
C ILE A 1034 -5.33 41.01 -28.22
N LYS A 1035 -5.92 42.17 -27.89
CA LYS A 1035 -7.10 42.34 -27.02
C LYS A 1035 -8.16 43.13 -27.78
N SER A 1036 -9.45 42.90 -27.50
CA SER A 1036 -10.55 43.73 -28.01
C SER A 1036 -11.61 43.97 -26.94
N ASP A 1037 -11.94 45.23 -26.69
CA ASP A 1037 -12.85 45.65 -25.61
C ASP A 1037 -14.34 45.65 -26.03
N SER A 1038 -15.23 45.50 -25.04
CA SER A 1038 -16.68 45.76 -25.16
C SER A 1038 -17.33 46.08 -23.80
N ALA A 1039 -16.80 47.07 -23.08
CA ALA A 1039 -17.20 47.37 -21.70
C ALA A 1039 -18.32 48.44 -21.55
N LEU A 1040 -18.62 49.21 -22.59
CA LEU A 1040 -19.42 50.45 -22.46
C LEU A 1040 -20.94 50.25 -22.33
N ILE A 1041 -21.49 49.11 -22.77
CA ILE A 1041 -22.95 48.89 -22.81
C ILE A 1041 -23.49 48.35 -21.47
N GLY A 1042 -22.72 47.51 -20.77
CA GLY A 1042 -23.15 46.89 -19.50
C GLY A 1042 -23.29 47.86 -18.32
N GLY A 1043 -22.43 48.88 -18.25
CA GLY A 1043 -22.40 49.83 -17.13
C GLY A 1043 -23.67 50.67 -17.00
N VAL A 1044 -24.30 51.04 -18.13
CA VAL A 1044 -25.53 51.85 -18.14
C VAL A 1044 -26.72 51.06 -17.58
N ILE A 1045 -26.82 49.77 -17.90
CA ILE A 1045 -27.91 48.89 -17.44
C ILE A 1045 -27.82 48.66 -15.93
N ALA A 1046 -26.61 48.43 -15.41
CA ALA A 1046 -26.38 48.22 -13.97
C ALA A 1046 -26.81 49.43 -13.11
N LEU A 1047 -26.56 50.66 -13.59
CA LEU A 1047 -26.91 51.89 -12.88
C LEU A 1047 -28.43 52.03 -12.68
N VAL A 1048 -29.22 51.73 -13.73
CA VAL A 1048 -30.70 51.82 -13.70
C VAL A 1048 -31.30 50.81 -12.72
N ILE A 1049 -30.75 49.59 -12.67
CA ILE A 1049 -31.20 48.56 -11.73
C ILE A 1049 -30.90 48.96 -10.27
N PHE A 1050 -29.73 49.55 -10.01
CA PHE A 1050 -29.36 49.96 -8.65
C PHE A 1050 -30.26 51.07 -8.08
N VAL A 1051 -30.64 52.05 -8.90
CA VAL A 1051 -31.51 53.17 -8.49
C VAL A 1051 -32.93 52.67 -8.18
N THR A 1052 -33.48 51.76 -8.99
CA THR A 1052 -34.84 51.24 -8.78
C THR A 1052 -34.95 50.38 -7.53
N LEU A 1053 -33.98 49.50 -7.26
CA LEU A 1053 -33.92 48.70 -6.03
C LEU A 1053 -33.76 49.57 -4.76
N SER A 1054 -32.95 50.64 -4.85
CA SER A 1054 -32.73 51.57 -3.73
C SER A 1054 -34.02 52.29 -3.32
N ALA A 1055 -34.84 52.72 -4.30
CA ALA A 1055 -36.12 53.37 -4.03
C ALA A 1055 -37.14 52.41 -3.35
N LEU A 1056 -37.20 51.15 -3.77
CA LEU A 1056 -38.06 50.12 -3.18
C LEU A 1056 -37.69 49.84 -1.71
N ALA A 1057 -36.39 49.76 -1.39
CA ALA A 1057 -35.91 49.55 -0.02
C ALA A 1057 -36.30 50.69 0.95
N ILE A 1058 -36.30 51.93 0.47
CA ILE A 1058 -36.73 53.11 1.25
C ILE A 1058 -38.24 53.06 1.52
N MET A 1059 -39.05 52.74 0.49
CA MET A 1059 -40.50 52.56 0.64
C MET A 1059 -40.86 51.47 1.65
N ALA A 1060 -40.16 50.32 1.61
CA ALA A 1060 -40.36 49.24 2.57
C ALA A 1060 -40.07 49.68 4.03
N ARG A 1061 -38.98 50.43 4.26
CA ARG A 1061 -38.65 50.97 5.60
C ARG A 1061 -39.66 52.00 6.10
N LEU A 1062 -40.25 52.81 5.22
CA LEU A 1062 -41.29 53.80 5.59
C LEU A 1062 -42.62 53.12 5.97
N LEU A 1063 -42.99 52.05 5.28
CA LEU A 1063 -44.18 51.25 5.62
C LEU A 1063 -44.00 50.51 6.96
N TYR A 1064 -42.82 49.94 7.22
CA TYR A 1064 -42.54 49.23 8.47
C TYR A 1064 -42.55 50.14 9.71
N ARG A 1065 -42.13 51.41 9.57
CA ARG A 1065 -42.14 52.41 10.66
C ARG A 1065 -43.53 52.92 11.05
N ARG A 1066 -44.59 52.63 10.28
CA ARG A 1066 -45.95 53.15 10.53
C ARG A 1066 -46.85 52.25 11.38
N LYS A 1067 -46.36 51.10 11.87
CA LYS A 1067 -47.19 50.04 12.50
C LYS A 1067 -46.96 49.82 14.01
N TRP A 1068 -46.34 50.77 14.73
CA TRP A 1068 -45.99 50.64 16.15
C TRP A 1068 -46.33 51.89 16.99
N THR A 1069 -47.60 52.31 16.96
CA THR A 1069 -48.16 53.29 17.90
C THR A 1069 -49.57 52.83 18.33
N CYS A 1070 -49.83 52.86 19.65
CA CYS A 1070 -50.92 52.23 20.42
C CYS A 1070 -50.65 50.75 20.81
N GLN A 1071 -50.78 50.31 22.07
CA GLN A 1071 -50.97 51.02 23.36
C GLN A 1071 -50.56 50.08 24.55
N SER A 1072 -50.39 50.61 25.75
CA SER A 1072 -49.90 49.92 26.98
C SER A 1072 -51.03 49.49 27.96
N GLU A 1073 -50.64 49.00 29.16
CA GLU A 1073 -51.44 48.75 30.40
C GLU A 1073 -52.18 47.38 30.51
N ASP A 1074 -52.27 46.66 31.66
CA ASP A 1074 -51.54 46.71 32.96
C ASP A 1074 -51.86 45.46 33.87
N VAL A 1075 -51.17 45.31 35.02
CA VAL A 1075 -51.68 44.84 36.35
C VAL A 1075 -51.87 43.33 36.78
N LYS A 1076 -51.02 42.93 37.78
CA LYS A 1076 -51.26 42.16 39.08
C LYS A 1076 -51.31 40.61 39.28
N THR A 1077 -50.49 40.20 40.29
CA THR A 1077 -50.71 39.34 41.50
C THR A 1077 -50.59 37.78 41.56
N VAL A 1078 -49.61 37.34 42.40
CA VAL A 1078 -49.70 36.38 43.56
C VAL A 1078 -49.52 34.84 43.37
N LYS A 1079 -48.75 34.24 44.33
CA LYS A 1079 -48.43 32.81 44.64
C LYS A 1079 -49.59 32.07 45.40
N PRO A 1080 -49.56 30.78 45.85
CA PRO A 1080 -48.43 29.81 46.05
C PRO A 1080 -48.65 28.29 45.75
N ASP A 1081 -47.54 27.53 45.83
CA ASP A 1081 -47.25 26.16 46.38
C ASP A 1081 -47.98 24.82 46.04
N ASP A 1082 -47.17 23.75 46.21
CA ASP A 1082 -47.40 22.31 46.49
C ASP A 1082 -47.62 21.19 45.41
N CYS A 1083 -46.99 20.04 45.70
CA CYS A 1083 -47.10 18.70 45.09
C CYS A 1083 -48.10 17.81 45.90
N PRO A 1084 -48.72 16.72 45.36
CA PRO A 1084 -48.08 15.37 45.37
C PRO A 1084 -48.56 14.30 44.31
N GLU A 1085 -48.03 13.09 44.52
CA GLU A 1085 -48.09 11.72 43.91
C GLU A 1085 -49.37 11.11 43.21
N LEU A 1086 -49.11 10.15 42.27
CA LEU A 1086 -49.67 8.77 42.00
C LEU A 1086 -51.19 8.45 42.15
N PRO A 1087 -51.83 7.37 41.54
CA PRO A 1087 -51.32 5.97 41.42
C PRO A 1087 -51.93 4.94 40.37
N PHE A 1088 -51.51 3.65 40.48
CA PHE A 1088 -52.13 2.36 40.04
C PHE A 1088 -52.34 2.02 38.54
N SER A 1089 -52.25 0.74 38.07
CA SER A 1089 -52.90 -0.50 38.57
C SER A 1089 -52.15 -1.86 38.35
N SER A 1090 -52.79 -2.96 38.80
CA SER A 1090 -52.32 -4.38 38.85
C SER A 1090 -53.44 -5.36 38.35
N GLN A 1091 -53.40 -6.71 38.34
CA GLN A 1091 -52.53 -7.76 38.93
C GLN A 1091 -52.80 -9.17 38.30
N ASN A 1092 -51.98 -10.18 38.63
CA ASN A 1092 -52.24 -11.67 38.76
C ASN A 1092 -51.21 -12.56 37.99
N ASN A 1093 -50.36 -13.38 38.63
CA ASN A 1093 -50.55 -14.62 39.45
C ASN A 1093 -50.94 -15.87 38.61
N SER A 1094 -50.36 -17.08 38.79
CA SER A 1094 -49.75 -17.70 40.00
C SER A 1094 -48.81 -18.93 39.75
N GLN A 1095 -47.79 -19.13 40.62
CA GLN A 1095 -47.26 -20.41 41.23
C GLN A 1095 -46.94 -21.68 40.37
N SER A 1096 -46.00 -22.60 40.67
CA SER A 1096 -45.12 -22.87 41.85
C SER A 1096 -43.88 -23.79 41.57
N SER A 1097 -42.80 -23.61 42.36
CA SER A 1097 -41.82 -24.60 42.92
C SER A 1097 -40.95 -25.55 42.04
N GLY A 1098 -39.64 -25.62 42.35
CA GLY A 1098 -38.79 -26.81 42.08
C GLY A 1098 -37.26 -26.59 41.89
N SER A 1099 -36.48 -26.70 42.97
CA SER A 1099 -35.00 -26.66 43.12
C SER A 1099 -34.04 -27.11 41.98
N SER A 1100 -32.88 -26.41 41.88
CA SER A 1100 -31.50 -26.94 42.07
C SER A 1100 -30.45 -26.55 41.01
N GLU A 1101 -29.23 -26.28 41.52
CA GLU A 1101 -27.90 -26.16 40.89
C GLU A 1101 -27.57 -25.02 39.90
N ASN A 1102 -26.49 -24.30 40.24
CA ASN A 1102 -25.95 -23.18 39.48
C ASN A 1102 -25.10 -23.66 38.31
N HIS A 1103 -25.47 -23.26 37.09
CA HIS A 1103 -24.49 -22.80 36.11
C HIS A 1103 -24.67 -21.28 35.97
N LYS A 1104 -23.60 -20.52 36.18
CA LYS A 1104 -23.60 -19.09 35.81
C LYS A 1104 -23.37 -18.98 34.31
N GLU A 1105 -24.45 -19.11 33.54
CA GLU A 1105 -24.46 -18.69 32.14
C GLU A 1105 -24.35 -17.16 32.08
N TYR A 1106 -23.28 -16.66 31.47
CA TYR A 1106 -23.16 -15.26 31.09
C TYR A 1106 -23.59 -15.13 29.64
N PHE A 1107 -24.67 -14.39 29.38
CA PHE A 1107 -25.17 -14.11 28.04
C PHE A 1107 -24.68 -12.75 27.54
N ILE A 1108 -24.24 -12.72 26.28
CA ILE A 1108 -24.10 -11.52 25.45
C ILE A 1108 -25.43 -11.29 24.70
#